data_AF-A0A9D3A0Q2-F1
#
_entry.id   AF-A0A9D3A0Q2-F1
#
_cell.length_a   1.000
_cell.length_b   1.000
_cell.length_c   1.000
_cell.angle_alpha   90.00
_cell.angle_beta   90.00
_cell.angle_gamma   90.00
#
_symmetry.space_group_name_H-M   'P 1'
#
loop_
_entity.id
_entity.type
_entity.pdbx_description
1 polymer ?
#
loop_
_entity_poly.entity_id
_entity_poly.type
_entity_poly.pdbx_seq_one_letter_code
_entity_poly.pdbx_strand_id
1 'polypeptide(L)'
;MNELENAYERGTFGVSRRTFMKLAGIAGVTAMGGMLVFPDRAYGLYTEPTDPHWDALTGDKVRFTVHSDTHFTKYDMKNKFALAFNTIYEQIPDIQAHVFDGDTTENGADGEYADLVEYFNTYVKRPPIICMGNHEMYAHNGNLSEAINAFKNNALAKLTIPDMPQAPGGTHEGLVNFAGKIGGDDGYWVIAASCGLNYDYGYQIPSEAGEYGAPTPVQWMLQCIQEAVAEDPDKPVFVFTHHPMPETVHYSPENFGAGWIGQFHDDDMFVGQYAFQEKLAEYPQVIHFSGHTHIPDNDPRSIWQDGFTAVQTATFGNAFWMQGGANVDGYDNAGDTGGFPADTQDASQCLLVEVDPANGHEVTIRRMDFREGAYIGRPWTFKVSDQSTWVYSHAAMEVANKPPIVADDAQVVVSVSEPEPGENAQVSFTIPADKITADATGVEDDIVMSYRMVVRPASDPQGEPVYDACFMSDYYLASQNRPAEFTRPLFGASLEAGDYVLTAYARNPWENEAQIGEAVEFTVPEPVAVPMTAMLAVSFANGSAADTSEFAHAVTAYGNPTYEAASEFGDKLVANFDGASCYGYGFAQEDYDKLAGSVTRELLVKFNELPDSGYRDIFSSGEGVGHWIEYDGSGTLYHYGNNGSTCATAQIEAGVWMHLVCTFDGSALRVYRDGALVDEVEYAESYQAPRANPYVWYIGADTDGDGEAQCWSNAKIAFVNMYYGTAADDAAVAQMYAKAAVCTIEPPADDAFGEPEVGVLYTLPTVMATDVNSAQIQAVPTVTAPDGTQVELSLVQGSGASEQDAVTYGFIPTMEGCHSVTYTAGYGATWAATFAVAAASTTGPDEPTTDPDDPTGDPDDPGAGDNQGGTDDGNQDGSGSGDGGSGNQGGSGSDGAGGNQGGSDRIDPDKLADAGNDSTGANGNQGGSLPKTADPMGAVTTAVGAMAAVATVALGAAGALSKKLGFADSNDSQE
;
A
#
# COMPACT_ATOMS: atom_id res chain seq x y z
N MET A 1 -1.74 26.59 -7.44
CA MET A 1 -1.26 26.73 -8.84
C MET A 1 0.10 27.45 -8.98
N ASN A 2 0.64 28.15 -7.97
CA ASN A 2 1.88 28.95 -8.09
C ASN A 2 3.17 28.32 -7.52
N GLU A 3 3.15 27.09 -7.02
CA GLU A 3 4.35 26.44 -6.46
C GLU A 3 5.05 25.49 -7.44
N LEU A 4 4.35 25.00 -8.47
CA LEU A 4 4.91 24.13 -9.52
C LEU A 4 5.79 24.88 -10.53
N GLU A 5 5.52 26.16 -10.79
CA GLU A 5 6.31 26.95 -11.76
C GLU A 5 7.75 27.21 -11.27
N ASN A 6 7.99 27.23 -9.96
CA ASN A 6 9.32 27.48 -9.39
C ASN A 6 10.26 26.26 -9.42
N ALA A 7 9.73 25.05 -9.65
CA ALA A 7 10.55 23.83 -9.78
C ALA A 7 11.17 23.72 -11.19
N TYR A 8 10.54 24.30 -12.21
CA TYR A 8 10.98 24.18 -13.61
C TYR A 8 12.20 25.05 -13.97
N GLU A 9 12.43 26.18 -13.30
CA GLU A 9 13.57 27.06 -13.61
C GLU A 9 14.91 26.55 -13.02
N ARG A 10 14.90 25.49 -12.20
CA ARG A 10 16.11 24.96 -11.53
C ARG A 10 16.71 23.70 -12.17
N GLY A 11 16.23 23.26 -13.33
CA GLY A 11 16.93 22.27 -14.16
C GLY A 11 17.13 20.88 -13.54
N THR A 12 16.22 20.43 -12.68
CA THR A 12 16.37 19.17 -11.90
C THR A 12 15.95 17.90 -12.65
N PHE A 13 15.43 18.01 -13.88
CA PHE A 13 15.07 16.84 -14.69
C PHE A 13 15.71 16.92 -16.08
N GLY A 14 16.60 15.98 -16.38
CA GLY A 14 17.40 15.88 -17.61
C GLY A 14 16.62 15.46 -18.86
N VAL A 15 15.40 15.95 -19.09
CA VAL A 15 14.63 15.63 -20.30
C VAL A 15 13.91 16.87 -20.85
N SER A 16 13.94 17.03 -22.18
CA SER A 16 13.34 18.19 -22.82
C SER A 16 11.80 18.14 -22.79
N ARG A 17 11.15 19.31 -22.63
CA ARG A 17 9.68 19.50 -22.65
C ARG A 17 8.99 18.84 -23.86
N ARG A 18 9.69 18.71 -24.99
CA ARG A 18 9.17 18.11 -26.23
C ARG A 18 9.20 16.57 -26.21
N THR A 19 10.05 15.96 -25.37
CA THR A 19 10.11 14.51 -25.15
C THR A 19 9.05 14.08 -24.13
N PHE A 20 8.86 14.85 -23.05
CA PHE A 20 7.81 14.61 -22.04
C PHE A 20 6.39 14.65 -22.65
N MET A 21 6.11 15.63 -23.50
CA MET A 21 4.80 15.76 -24.18
C MET A 21 4.54 14.68 -25.25
N LYS A 22 5.56 13.93 -25.68
CA LYS A 22 5.38 12.79 -26.59
C LYS A 22 5.11 11.48 -25.85
N LEU A 23 5.59 11.34 -24.61
CA LEU A 23 5.30 10.21 -23.73
C LEU A 23 3.90 10.30 -23.10
N ALA A 24 3.47 11.51 -22.70
CA ALA A 24 2.13 11.73 -22.13
C ALA A 24 0.97 11.68 -23.16
N GLY A 25 1.26 11.53 -24.46
CA GLY A 25 0.28 11.63 -25.54
C GLY A 25 -0.27 10.30 -26.08
N ILE A 26 0.26 9.15 -25.64
CA ILE A 26 -0.07 7.84 -26.23
C ILE A 26 -0.76 6.88 -25.23
N ALA A 27 -0.71 7.13 -23.93
CA ALA A 27 -1.50 6.43 -22.93
C ALA A 27 -2.12 7.47 -21.99
N GLY A 28 -3.44 7.45 -21.82
CA GLY A 28 -4.17 8.32 -20.89
C GLY A 28 -3.91 7.99 -19.41
N VAL A 29 -2.69 7.63 -19.06
CA VAL A 29 -2.23 7.36 -17.70
C VAL A 29 -1.17 8.41 -17.39
N THR A 30 -1.46 9.30 -16.45
CA THR A 30 -0.46 10.18 -15.85
C THR A 30 0.57 9.33 -15.12
N ALA A 31 1.63 8.93 -15.82
CA ALA A 31 2.86 8.44 -15.22
C ALA A 31 3.58 9.61 -14.54
N MET A 32 3.16 9.94 -13.32
CA MET A 32 4.05 10.47 -12.30
C MET A 32 4.62 9.25 -11.58
N GLY A 33 5.94 9.11 -11.52
CA GLY A 33 6.62 7.90 -11.03
C GLY A 33 6.02 7.32 -9.74
N GLY A 34 5.86 6.00 -9.73
CA GLY A 34 5.65 5.18 -8.53
C GLY A 34 4.30 5.26 -7.81
N MET A 35 3.46 6.26 -8.06
CA MET A 35 2.12 6.35 -7.47
C MET A 35 1.07 6.62 -8.55
N LEU A 36 0.11 5.69 -8.68
CA LEU A 36 -1.17 5.95 -9.33
C LEU A 36 -1.87 7.09 -8.58
N VAL A 37 -1.60 8.33 -8.96
CA VAL A 37 -2.32 9.50 -8.45
C VAL A 37 -3.69 9.48 -9.09
N PHE A 38 -4.69 9.00 -8.34
CA PHE A 38 -6.09 9.16 -8.70
C PHE A 38 -6.40 10.66 -8.74
N PRO A 39 -7.12 11.16 -9.76
CA PRO A 39 -7.39 12.58 -9.90
C PRO A 39 -8.10 13.10 -8.62
N ASP A 40 -7.48 14.08 -7.99
CA ASP A 40 -7.97 14.79 -6.80
C ASP A 40 -9.35 15.40 -7.07
N ARG A 41 -10.44 14.69 -6.77
CA ARG A 41 -11.70 15.36 -6.40
C ARG A 41 -11.46 15.91 -5.00
N ALA A 42 -11.92 17.14 -4.74
CA ALA A 42 -12.04 17.61 -3.36
C ALA A 42 -13.11 16.75 -2.67
N TYR A 43 -12.67 15.68 -1.99
CA TYR A 43 -13.53 14.76 -1.24
C TYR A 43 -14.31 15.57 -0.17
N GLY A 44 -15.63 15.37 -0.10
CA GLY A 44 -16.50 15.99 0.91
C GLY A 44 -17.44 17.12 0.46
N LEU A 45 -17.42 17.54 -0.81
CA LEU A 45 -18.44 18.47 -1.34
C LEU A 45 -19.70 17.72 -1.77
N TYR A 46 -20.86 18.25 -1.36
CA TYR A 46 -22.15 17.73 -1.75
C TYR A 46 -22.35 17.80 -3.27
N THR A 47 -22.85 16.72 -3.86
CA THR A 47 -23.17 16.63 -5.28
C THR A 47 -24.62 17.07 -5.48
N GLU A 48 -24.80 18.27 -6.05
CA GLU A 48 -26.11 18.70 -6.51
C GLU A 48 -26.55 17.87 -7.74
N PRO A 49 -27.85 17.51 -7.83
CA PRO A 49 -28.36 16.74 -8.96
C PRO A 49 -28.35 17.58 -10.24
N THR A 50 -27.88 16.99 -11.34
CA THR A 50 -27.77 17.70 -12.63
C THR A 50 -29.10 17.83 -13.37
N ASP A 51 -30.00 16.84 -13.24
CA ASP A 51 -31.32 16.80 -13.85
C ASP A 51 -32.31 16.07 -12.93
N PRO A 52 -32.74 16.71 -11.82
CA PRO A 52 -33.59 16.06 -10.83
C PRO A 52 -34.94 15.65 -11.43
N HIS A 53 -35.29 14.38 -11.29
CA HIS A 53 -36.55 13.81 -11.75
C HIS A 53 -37.17 12.93 -10.66
N TRP A 54 -38.21 13.47 -10.02
CA TRP A 54 -39.00 12.74 -9.04
C TRP A 54 -40.31 12.26 -9.67
N ASP A 55 -40.57 10.96 -9.58
CA ASP A 55 -41.84 10.41 -10.06
C ASP A 55 -43.03 11.07 -9.37
N ALA A 56 -44.01 11.50 -10.16
CA ALA A 56 -45.20 12.16 -9.64
C ALA A 56 -45.99 11.23 -8.71
N LEU A 57 -46.23 11.69 -7.49
CA LEU A 57 -47.03 10.99 -6.50
C LEU A 57 -48.53 11.18 -6.82
N THR A 58 -49.32 10.12 -6.63
CA THR A 58 -50.75 10.13 -6.94
C THR A 58 -51.58 9.56 -5.80
N GLY A 59 -52.88 9.87 -5.80
CA GLY A 59 -53.81 9.41 -4.77
C GLY A 59 -53.76 10.19 -3.47
N ASP A 60 -54.83 10.05 -2.70
CA ASP A 60 -54.95 10.58 -1.33
C ASP A 60 -54.36 9.56 -0.36
N LYS A 61 -53.08 9.76 0.00
CA LYS A 61 -52.30 8.85 0.85
C LYS A 61 -51.79 9.57 2.08
N VAL A 62 -51.54 8.81 3.15
CA VAL A 62 -50.76 9.34 4.29
C VAL A 62 -49.28 9.22 3.94
N ARG A 63 -48.56 10.34 3.99
CA ARG A 63 -47.16 10.46 3.58
C ARG A 63 -46.30 11.06 4.69
N PHE A 64 -45.20 10.40 5.01
CA PHE A 64 -44.18 10.95 5.89
C PHE A 64 -42.80 10.49 5.42
N THR A 65 -41.76 11.24 5.77
CA THR A 65 -40.38 10.84 5.48
C THR A 65 -39.68 10.33 6.73
N VAL A 66 -38.77 9.38 6.57
CA VAL A 66 -37.90 8.86 7.63
C VAL A 66 -36.48 9.29 7.31
N HIS A 67 -35.86 9.99 8.25
CA HIS A 67 -34.47 10.46 8.21
C HIS A 67 -33.72 9.84 9.40
N SER A 68 -32.44 9.60 9.25
CA SER A 68 -31.54 9.27 10.36
C SER A 68 -30.15 9.84 10.09
N ASP A 69 -29.31 9.91 11.12
CA ASP A 69 -27.88 10.21 10.99
C ASP A 69 -27.69 11.54 10.23
N THR A 70 -28.37 12.57 10.75
CA THR A 70 -28.27 13.93 10.20
C THR A 70 -26.90 14.52 10.48
N HIS A 71 -26.29 14.24 11.65
CA HIS A 71 -25.00 14.75 12.08
C HIS A 71 -24.80 16.23 11.70
N PHE A 72 -25.67 17.11 12.20
CA PHE A 72 -25.90 18.45 11.63
C PHE A 72 -24.65 19.32 11.42
N THR A 73 -23.58 19.08 12.17
CA THR A 73 -22.31 19.81 12.13
C THR A 73 -21.20 19.16 11.29
N LYS A 74 -21.44 17.99 10.70
CA LYS A 74 -20.51 17.29 9.80
C LYS A 74 -20.68 17.70 8.35
N TYR A 75 -19.56 17.62 7.61
CA TYR A 75 -19.47 17.81 6.16
C TYR A 75 -20.27 19.03 5.65
N ASP A 76 -20.97 18.90 4.52
CA ASP A 76 -21.76 19.97 3.91
C ASP A 76 -23.24 19.95 4.33
N MET A 77 -23.54 19.53 5.57
CA MET A 77 -24.91 19.21 5.97
C MET A 77 -25.89 20.39 5.87
N LYS A 78 -25.42 21.62 6.09
CA LYS A 78 -26.27 22.81 6.00
C LYS A 78 -26.86 23.00 4.60
N ASN A 79 -26.08 22.73 3.55
CA ASN A 79 -26.54 22.80 2.16
C ASN A 79 -27.43 21.60 1.82
N LYS A 80 -27.01 20.39 2.22
CA LYS A 80 -27.81 19.15 2.06
C LYS A 80 -29.20 19.30 2.66
N PHE A 81 -29.30 19.79 3.89
CA PHE A 81 -30.55 19.98 4.63
C PHE A 81 -31.49 20.94 3.91
N ALA A 82 -30.96 22.12 3.52
CA ALA A 82 -31.75 23.14 2.85
C ALA A 82 -32.29 22.66 1.50
N LEU A 83 -31.46 21.99 0.69
CA LEU A 83 -31.90 21.45 -0.59
C LEU A 83 -32.95 20.37 -0.39
N ALA A 84 -32.67 19.35 0.44
CA ALA A 84 -33.55 18.22 0.66
C ALA A 84 -34.96 18.65 1.13
N PHE A 85 -35.06 19.54 2.12
CA PHE A 85 -36.37 20.00 2.59
C PHE A 85 -37.10 20.88 1.58
N ASN A 86 -36.39 21.72 0.82
CA ASN A 86 -37.02 22.46 -0.28
C ASN A 86 -37.57 21.50 -1.34
N THR A 87 -36.79 20.48 -1.72
CA THR A 87 -37.21 19.42 -2.65
C THR A 87 -38.41 18.65 -2.12
N ILE A 88 -38.39 18.18 -0.87
CA ILE A 88 -39.51 17.44 -0.27
C ILE A 88 -40.82 18.25 -0.36
N TYR A 89 -40.80 19.54 -0.01
CA TYR A 89 -42.04 20.35 -0.07
C TYR A 89 -42.47 20.75 -1.48
N GLU A 90 -41.54 20.77 -2.44
CA GLU A 90 -41.86 20.98 -3.85
C GLU A 90 -42.50 19.73 -4.46
N GLN A 91 -41.91 18.56 -4.21
CA GLN A 91 -42.31 17.29 -4.84
C GLN A 91 -43.45 16.58 -4.09
N ILE A 92 -43.60 16.84 -2.79
CA ILE A 92 -44.54 16.17 -1.90
C ILE A 92 -45.31 17.22 -1.07
N PRO A 93 -46.10 18.09 -1.71
CA PRO A 93 -46.75 19.23 -1.03
C PRO A 93 -47.74 18.82 0.07
N ASP A 94 -48.26 17.59 -0.01
CA ASP A 94 -49.20 17.00 0.93
C ASP A 94 -48.55 16.15 2.03
N ILE A 95 -47.21 16.09 2.10
CA ILE A 95 -46.47 15.43 3.18
C ILE A 95 -47.00 15.89 4.55
N GLN A 96 -47.30 14.93 5.44
CA GLN A 96 -47.95 15.20 6.72
C GLN A 96 -46.95 15.39 7.87
N ALA A 97 -45.81 14.70 7.85
CA ALA A 97 -44.83 14.70 8.94
C ALA A 97 -43.45 14.21 8.50
N HIS A 98 -42.46 14.36 9.39
CA HIS A 98 -41.11 13.81 9.24
C HIS A 98 -40.72 13.05 10.52
N VAL A 99 -40.01 11.94 10.41
CA VAL A 99 -39.43 11.21 11.54
C VAL A 99 -37.91 11.28 11.41
N PHE A 100 -37.23 11.66 12.50
CA PHE A 100 -35.78 11.70 12.63
C PHE A 100 -35.36 10.68 13.67
N ASP A 101 -34.85 9.55 13.22
CA ASP A 101 -34.59 8.36 14.01
C ASP A 101 -33.17 8.33 14.59
N GLY A 102 -32.79 9.40 15.29
CA GLY A 102 -31.50 9.49 15.99
C GLY A 102 -30.36 10.13 15.21
N ASP A 103 -29.24 10.33 15.93
CA ASP A 103 -28.00 10.95 15.46
C ASP A 103 -28.21 12.25 14.67
N THR A 104 -29.04 13.09 15.26
CA THR A 104 -29.33 14.43 14.74
C THR A 104 -28.12 15.36 14.84
N THR A 105 -27.23 15.08 15.80
CA THR A 105 -25.99 15.81 16.07
C THR A 105 -24.77 14.87 16.02
N GLU A 106 -23.57 15.41 15.86
CA GLU A 106 -22.35 14.57 15.83
C GLU A 106 -21.87 14.20 17.24
N ASN A 107 -22.13 15.01 18.27
CA ASN A 107 -21.67 14.74 19.62
C ASN A 107 -22.72 15.06 20.70
N GLY A 108 -23.89 15.58 20.34
CA GLY A 108 -24.84 16.10 21.32
C GLY A 108 -24.33 17.34 22.05
N ALA A 109 -23.38 18.08 21.48
CA ALA A 109 -22.84 19.28 22.11
C ALA A 109 -23.79 20.48 21.98
N ASP A 110 -23.83 21.35 22.98
CA ASP A 110 -24.73 22.53 23.01
C ASP A 110 -24.68 23.41 21.75
N GLY A 111 -23.49 23.55 21.14
CA GLY A 111 -23.31 24.31 19.91
C GLY A 111 -23.93 23.65 18.67
N GLU A 112 -23.96 22.32 18.63
CA GLU A 112 -24.54 21.55 17.51
C GLU A 112 -26.06 21.64 17.53
N TYR A 113 -26.67 21.59 18.71
CA TYR A 113 -28.11 21.82 18.85
C TYR A 113 -28.55 23.22 18.42
N ALA A 114 -27.72 24.25 18.61
CA ALA A 114 -28.04 25.61 18.17
C ALA A 114 -28.18 25.68 16.63
N ASP A 115 -27.22 25.10 15.91
CA ASP A 115 -27.25 25.02 14.44
C ASP A 115 -28.42 24.17 13.95
N LEU A 116 -28.66 23.00 14.57
CA LEU A 116 -29.80 22.14 14.28
C LEU A 116 -31.13 22.90 14.40
N VAL A 117 -31.36 23.56 15.54
CA VAL A 117 -32.60 24.31 15.82
C VAL A 117 -32.80 25.45 14.82
N GLU A 118 -31.75 26.18 14.46
CA GLU A 118 -31.83 27.26 13.48
C GLU A 118 -32.35 26.73 12.14
N TYR A 119 -31.77 25.64 11.64
CA TYR A 119 -32.14 25.10 10.34
C TYR A 119 -33.47 24.36 10.35
N PHE A 120 -33.79 23.62 11.41
CA PHE A 120 -35.10 23.00 11.56
C PHE A 120 -36.21 24.05 11.54
N ASN A 121 -36.08 25.11 12.33
CA ASN A 121 -37.06 26.21 12.35
C ASN A 121 -37.15 26.97 11.01
N THR A 122 -36.09 26.96 10.21
CA THR A 122 -36.05 27.65 8.91
C THR A 122 -36.66 26.81 7.79
N TYR A 123 -36.31 25.53 7.71
CA TYR A 123 -36.61 24.70 6.55
C TYR A 123 -37.73 23.70 6.80
N VAL A 124 -37.90 23.17 8.01
CA VAL A 124 -38.93 22.16 8.31
C VAL A 124 -40.28 22.83 8.54
N LYS A 125 -41.28 22.47 7.72
CA LYS A 125 -42.62 23.08 7.65
C LYS A 125 -43.75 22.15 8.12
N ARG A 126 -43.45 20.87 8.37
CA ARG A 126 -44.39 19.87 8.88
C ARG A 126 -43.86 19.27 10.17
N PRO A 127 -44.70 18.76 11.07
CA PRO A 127 -44.29 18.23 12.37
C PRO A 127 -43.16 17.20 12.26
N PRO A 128 -41.98 17.45 12.86
CA PRO A 128 -40.98 16.42 13.04
C PRO A 128 -41.24 15.65 14.35
N ILE A 129 -41.03 14.33 14.30
CA ILE A 129 -40.88 13.44 15.45
C ILE A 129 -39.39 13.12 15.54
N ILE A 130 -38.75 13.37 16.68
CA ILE A 130 -37.30 13.28 16.81
C ILE A 130 -36.95 12.41 18.02
N CYS A 131 -36.13 11.38 17.79
CA CYS A 131 -35.54 10.55 18.83
C CYS A 131 -34.03 10.79 18.94
N MET A 132 -33.45 10.40 20.07
CA MET A 132 -32.01 10.41 20.30
C MET A 132 -31.39 9.09 19.81
N GLY A 133 -30.26 9.19 19.12
CA GLY A 133 -29.32 8.10 18.88
C GLY A 133 -28.17 8.13 19.88
N ASN A 134 -27.08 7.44 19.58
CA ASN A 134 -25.90 7.38 20.43
C ASN A 134 -25.05 8.66 20.35
N HIS A 135 -25.02 9.36 19.23
CA HIS A 135 -24.22 10.59 19.09
C HIS A 135 -24.74 11.72 19.98
N GLU A 136 -26.04 11.78 20.29
CA GLU A 136 -26.59 12.74 21.27
C GLU A 136 -25.97 12.62 22.69
N MET A 137 -25.23 11.54 22.96
CA MET A 137 -24.71 11.18 24.28
C MET A 137 -23.21 11.49 24.46
N TYR A 138 -22.46 11.71 23.38
CA TYR A 138 -21.00 11.71 23.41
C TYR A 138 -20.39 12.87 24.19
N ALA A 139 -20.88 14.10 24.02
CA ALA A 139 -20.41 15.28 24.74
C ALA A 139 -20.66 15.20 26.26
N HIS A 140 -21.51 14.26 26.68
CA HIS A 140 -21.88 14.04 28.07
C HIS A 140 -21.18 12.81 28.67
N ASN A 141 -20.13 12.28 28.01
CA ASN A 141 -19.36 11.11 28.46
C ASN A 141 -20.25 9.89 28.80
N GLY A 142 -21.33 9.69 28.05
CA GLY A 142 -22.29 8.63 28.36
C GLY A 142 -23.09 8.87 29.66
N ASN A 143 -23.35 10.11 30.05
CA ASN A 143 -24.31 10.42 31.10
C ASN A 143 -25.69 10.68 30.48
N LEU A 144 -26.55 9.65 30.50
CA LEU A 144 -27.89 9.69 29.91
C LEU A 144 -28.77 10.82 30.44
N SER A 145 -28.73 11.10 31.74
CA SER A 145 -29.55 12.17 32.30
C SER A 145 -29.12 13.55 31.81
N GLU A 146 -27.81 13.78 31.69
CA GLU A 146 -27.28 15.04 31.17
C GLU A 146 -27.56 15.20 29.68
N ALA A 147 -27.34 14.14 28.88
CA ALA A 147 -27.62 14.14 27.45
C ALA A 147 -29.09 14.39 27.15
N ILE A 148 -30.02 13.73 27.86
CA ILE A 148 -31.44 13.98 27.70
C ILE A 148 -31.79 15.43 28.11
N ASN A 149 -31.22 15.92 29.21
CA ASN A 149 -31.47 17.31 29.61
C ASN A 149 -30.93 18.30 28.57
N ALA A 150 -29.79 18.02 27.95
CA ALA A 150 -29.25 18.83 26.86
C ALA A 150 -30.18 18.77 25.64
N PHE A 151 -30.56 17.59 25.17
CA PHE A 151 -31.48 17.43 24.05
C PHE A 151 -32.81 18.15 24.28
N LYS A 152 -33.44 17.95 25.45
CA LYS A 152 -34.69 18.63 25.84
C LYS A 152 -34.55 20.15 25.86
N ASN A 153 -33.55 20.66 26.58
CA ASN A 153 -33.42 22.10 26.83
C ASN A 153 -32.80 22.87 25.66
N ASN A 154 -31.93 22.23 24.89
CA ASN A 154 -31.16 22.86 23.83
C ASN A 154 -31.71 22.60 22.44
N ALA A 155 -32.43 21.49 22.20
CA ALA A 155 -33.15 21.23 20.96
C ALA A 155 -34.67 21.41 21.14
N LEU A 156 -35.36 20.44 21.76
CA LEU A 156 -36.83 20.37 21.74
C LEU A 156 -37.52 21.64 22.24
N ALA A 157 -37.04 22.22 23.35
CA ALA A 157 -37.61 23.43 23.95
C ALA A 157 -37.43 24.71 23.09
N LYS A 158 -36.60 24.66 22.04
CA LYS A 158 -36.30 25.80 21.15
C LYS A 158 -36.86 25.62 19.74
N LEU A 159 -37.41 24.45 19.42
CA LEU A 159 -38.09 24.20 18.16
C LEU A 159 -39.48 24.85 18.15
N THR A 160 -39.83 25.49 17.04
CA THR A 160 -41.06 26.27 16.87
C THR A 160 -41.87 25.82 15.65
N ILE A 161 -41.58 24.63 15.11
CA ILE A 161 -42.32 24.09 13.96
C ILE A 161 -43.79 23.87 14.36
N PRO A 162 -44.77 24.36 13.56
CA PRO A 162 -46.19 24.17 13.85
C PRO A 162 -46.55 22.69 14.04
N ASP A 163 -47.45 22.44 14.99
CA ASP A 163 -48.00 21.12 15.31
C ASP A 163 -46.95 20.04 15.69
N MET A 164 -45.71 20.44 15.97
CA MET A 164 -44.67 19.53 16.48
C MET A 164 -45.06 18.99 17.86
N PRO A 165 -45.23 17.67 18.05
CA PRO A 165 -45.71 17.12 19.31
C PRO A 165 -44.77 17.38 20.49
N GLN A 166 -43.46 17.33 20.26
CA GLN A 166 -42.43 17.42 21.30
C GLN A 166 -42.00 18.85 21.64
N ALA A 167 -42.45 19.85 20.87
CA ALA A 167 -42.14 21.27 21.08
C ALA A 167 -42.97 21.88 22.23
N PRO A 168 -42.62 23.09 22.72
CA PRO A 168 -43.38 23.79 23.76
C PRO A 168 -44.87 23.96 23.40
N GLY A 169 -45.76 23.50 24.28
CA GLY A 169 -47.21 23.51 24.08
C GLY A 169 -47.76 22.35 23.25
N GLY A 170 -46.91 21.43 22.79
CA GLY A 170 -47.28 20.21 22.07
C GLY A 170 -47.85 19.11 22.97
N THR A 171 -48.42 18.07 22.36
CA THR A 171 -49.03 16.94 23.09
C THR A 171 -48.04 16.06 23.84
N HIS A 172 -46.75 16.14 23.46
CA HIS A 172 -45.64 15.36 23.99
C HIS A 172 -44.48 16.29 24.41
N GLU A 173 -44.79 17.52 24.85
CA GLU A 173 -43.81 18.55 25.18
C GLU A 173 -42.65 17.99 26.04
N GLY A 174 -41.43 18.06 25.50
CA GLY A 174 -40.22 17.65 26.19
C GLY A 174 -40.08 16.15 26.45
N LEU A 175 -40.87 15.28 25.81
CA LEU A 175 -40.66 13.82 25.81
C LEU A 175 -39.65 13.45 24.72
N VAL A 176 -38.80 12.45 25.01
CA VAL A 176 -37.76 11.97 24.06
C VAL A 176 -38.21 10.71 23.33
N ASN A 177 -39.17 9.98 23.89
CA ASN A 177 -39.94 8.97 23.19
C ASN A 177 -41.28 9.57 22.73
N PHE A 178 -41.84 9.00 21.66
CA PHE A 178 -43.10 9.46 21.08
C PHE A 178 -43.99 8.28 20.71
N ALA A 179 -45.25 8.29 21.14
CA ALA A 179 -46.27 7.37 20.64
C ALA A 179 -47.53 8.17 20.28
N GLY A 180 -47.90 8.17 19.00
CA GLY A 180 -49.04 8.93 18.51
C GLY A 180 -49.40 8.57 17.08
N LYS A 181 -50.21 9.39 16.41
CA LYS A 181 -50.67 9.13 15.04
C LYS A 181 -50.21 10.20 14.05
N ILE A 182 -49.82 9.75 12.85
CA ILE A 182 -49.68 10.61 11.66
C ILE A 182 -50.92 10.42 10.76
N GLY A 183 -51.42 11.52 10.19
CA GLY A 183 -52.60 11.50 9.31
C GLY A 183 -53.93 11.83 10.00
N GLY A 184 -53.90 12.35 11.23
CA GLY A 184 -55.08 12.69 12.02
C GLY A 184 -55.58 11.53 12.90
N ASP A 185 -56.79 11.66 13.45
CA ASP A 185 -57.34 10.71 14.43
C ASP A 185 -57.53 9.28 13.84
N ASP A 186 -57.90 9.20 12.57
CA ASP A 186 -58.02 7.95 11.80
C ASP A 186 -56.70 7.52 11.13
N GLY A 187 -55.58 8.16 11.50
CA GLY A 187 -54.25 7.94 10.95
C GLY A 187 -53.60 6.63 11.37
N TYR A 188 -52.26 6.62 11.31
CA TYR A 188 -51.43 5.44 11.60
C TYR A 188 -50.52 5.70 12.79
N TRP A 189 -50.37 4.68 13.63
CA TRP A 189 -49.52 4.74 14.82
C TRP A 189 -48.05 4.85 14.45
N VAL A 190 -47.37 5.78 15.11
CA VAL A 190 -45.93 5.97 15.11
C VAL A 190 -45.44 5.87 16.55
N ILE A 191 -44.51 4.96 16.79
CA ILE A 191 -43.90 4.67 18.09
C ILE A 191 -42.40 4.80 17.90
N ALA A 192 -41.79 5.85 18.45
CA ALA A 192 -40.38 6.15 18.28
C ALA A 192 -39.69 6.21 19.64
N ALA A 193 -38.63 5.42 19.80
CA ALA A 193 -37.90 5.28 21.06
C ALA A 193 -36.45 5.77 20.92
N SER A 194 -36.08 6.68 21.82
CA SER A 194 -34.71 7.15 21.99
C SER A 194 -33.80 6.07 22.57
N CYS A 195 -32.56 6.04 22.10
CA CYS A 195 -31.52 5.14 22.58
C CYS A 195 -31.09 5.46 24.03
N GLY A 196 -30.84 4.42 24.83
CA GLY A 196 -30.20 4.53 26.14
C GLY A 196 -28.67 4.45 26.08
N LEU A 197 -28.03 4.20 27.23
CA LEU A 197 -26.57 4.05 27.31
C LEU A 197 -26.09 2.77 26.66
N ASN A 198 -24.95 2.79 25.98
CA ASN A 198 -24.39 1.61 25.31
C ASN A 198 -25.38 0.94 24.37
N TYR A 199 -26.14 1.74 23.60
CA TYR A 199 -27.06 1.23 22.58
C TYR A 199 -28.28 0.48 23.16
N ASP A 200 -28.62 0.75 24.43
CA ASP A 200 -29.52 -0.08 25.23
C ASP A 200 -30.95 0.47 25.30
N TYR A 201 -31.92 -0.41 25.06
CA TYR A 201 -33.37 -0.13 25.13
C TYR A 201 -34.07 -0.88 26.29
N GLY A 202 -33.32 -1.64 27.07
CA GLY A 202 -33.79 -2.45 28.19
C GLY A 202 -33.66 -1.78 29.56
N TYR A 203 -32.99 -0.64 29.68
CA TYR A 203 -32.99 0.15 30.91
C TYR A 203 -33.94 1.36 30.86
N GLN A 204 -34.46 1.75 32.04
CA GLN A 204 -35.30 2.93 32.19
C GLN A 204 -34.59 4.21 31.75
N ILE A 205 -35.29 5.04 30.97
CA ILE A 205 -34.83 6.37 30.56
C ILE A 205 -35.24 7.40 31.63
N PRO A 206 -34.29 8.05 32.35
CA PRO A 206 -34.56 8.84 33.56
C PRO A 206 -35.53 10.02 33.39
N SER A 207 -35.74 10.49 32.16
CA SER A 207 -36.53 11.69 31.88
C SER A 207 -38.02 11.44 31.67
N GLU A 208 -38.43 10.17 31.60
CA GLU A 208 -39.82 9.72 31.46
C GLU A 208 -40.30 8.98 32.71
N ALA A 209 -39.36 8.40 33.46
CA ALA A 209 -39.58 7.75 34.75
C ALA A 209 -39.49 8.76 35.91
N GLY A 210 -40.55 9.55 36.13
CA GLY A 210 -40.70 10.32 37.37
C GLY A 210 -40.86 9.45 38.64
N GLU A 211 -41.03 8.13 38.49
CA GLU A 211 -41.24 7.17 39.57
C GLU A 211 -40.45 5.88 39.33
N TYR A 212 -39.87 5.32 40.40
CA TYR A 212 -39.21 4.02 40.39
C TYR A 212 -40.22 2.93 39.95
N GLY A 213 -39.97 2.26 38.82
CA GLY A 213 -40.87 1.23 38.27
C GLY A 213 -41.60 1.58 36.96
N ALA A 214 -41.20 2.64 36.25
CA ALA A 214 -41.65 2.90 34.88
C ALA A 214 -41.21 1.80 33.90
N PRO A 215 -41.95 1.53 32.81
CA PRO A 215 -41.53 0.55 31.81
C PRO A 215 -40.21 0.96 31.14
N THR A 216 -39.40 -0.03 30.78
CA THR A 216 -38.24 0.17 29.88
C THR A 216 -38.73 0.57 28.49
N PRO A 217 -37.90 1.17 27.61
CA PRO A 217 -38.28 1.46 26.23
C PRO A 217 -38.84 0.24 25.49
N VAL A 218 -38.22 -0.94 25.64
CA VAL A 218 -38.74 -2.22 25.10
C VAL A 218 -40.16 -2.52 25.60
N GLN A 219 -40.38 -2.45 26.91
CA GLN A 219 -41.70 -2.74 27.52
C GLN A 219 -42.76 -1.72 27.10
N TRP A 220 -42.38 -0.44 27.04
CA TRP A 220 -43.24 0.65 26.62
C TRP A 220 -43.63 0.53 25.14
N MET A 221 -42.66 0.27 24.25
CA MET A 221 -42.93 0.03 22.83
C MET A 221 -43.91 -1.13 22.64
N LEU A 222 -43.70 -2.24 23.35
CA LEU A 222 -44.60 -3.40 23.25
C LEU A 222 -46.03 -3.06 23.72
N GLN A 223 -46.19 -2.26 24.78
CA GLN A 223 -47.51 -1.78 25.22
C GLN A 223 -48.17 -0.92 24.15
N CYS A 224 -47.45 0.04 23.57
CA CYS A 224 -47.99 0.89 22.51
C CYS A 224 -48.35 0.10 21.24
N ILE A 225 -47.55 -0.92 20.87
CA ILE A 225 -47.86 -1.82 19.75
C ILE A 225 -49.15 -2.60 20.03
N GLN A 226 -49.30 -3.14 21.23
CA GLN A 226 -50.52 -3.85 21.63
C GLN A 226 -51.76 -2.96 21.59
N GLU A 227 -51.64 -1.70 22.05
CA GLU A 227 -52.72 -0.72 21.97
C GLU A 227 -53.08 -0.39 20.51
N ALA A 228 -52.08 -0.15 19.66
CA ALA A 228 -52.28 0.15 18.25
C ALA A 228 -52.97 -0.99 17.50
N VAL A 229 -52.51 -2.23 17.70
CA VAL A 229 -53.08 -3.43 17.07
C VAL A 229 -54.47 -3.75 17.62
N ALA A 230 -54.73 -3.50 18.91
CA ALA A 230 -56.05 -3.65 19.50
C ALA A 230 -57.05 -2.61 18.97
N GLU A 231 -56.58 -1.42 18.59
CA GLU A 231 -57.40 -0.38 17.97
C GLU A 231 -57.83 -0.78 16.56
N ASP A 232 -56.88 -1.21 15.71
CA ASP A 232 -57.17 -1.66 14.34
C ASP A 232 -56.11 -2.67 13.86
N PRO A 233 -56.44 -3.97 13.77
CA PRO A 233 -55.49 -5.01 13.40
C PRO A 233 -55.14 -5.02 11.91
N ASP A 234 -55.86 -4.27 11.05
CA ASP A 234 -55.61 -4.22 9.61
C ASP A 234 -54.64 -3.10 9.23
N LYS A 235 -54.31 -2.20 10.16
CA LYS A 235 -53.42 -1.05 9.93
C LYS A 235 -51.95 -1.36 10.26
N PRO A 236 -50.99 -0.79 9.51
CA PRO A 236 -49.59 -0.81 9.89
C PRO A 236 -49.34 0.02 11.16
N VAL A 237 -48.36 -0.43 11.94
CA VAL A 237 -47.82 0.24 13.13
C VAL A 237 -46.34 0.51 12.86
N PHE A 238 -45.96 1.79 12.80
CA PHE A 238 -44.60 2.19 12.49
C PHE A 238 -43.79 2.35 13.78
N VAL A 239 -42.71 1.59 13.90
CA VAL A 239 -41.86 1.55 15.10
C VAL A 239 -40.46 2.02 14.72
N PHE A 240 -39.86 2.92 15.51
CA PHE A 240 -38.57 3.53 15.20
C PHE A 240 -37.61 3.34 16.37
N THR A 241 -36.43 2.83 16.06
CA THR A 241 -35.30 2.79 16.98
C THR A 241 -34.04 3.09 16.20
N HIS A 242 -33.24 4.04 16.69
CA HIS A 242 -32.01 4.42 16.01
C HIS A 242 -31.15 3.24 15.54
N HIS A 243 -30.97 2.22 16.40
CA HIS A 243 -30.22 1.02 16.04
C HIS A 243 -31.09 -0.07 15.41
N PRO A 244 -30.57 -0.84 14.43
CA PRO A 244 -31.26 -2.01 13.92
C PRO A 244 -31.33 -3.15 14.96
N MET A 245 -32.29 -4.05 14.75
CA MET A 245 -32.35 -5.34 15.44
C MET A 245 -31.35 -6.32 14.82
N PRO A 246 -30.76 -7.24 15.60
CA PRO A 246 -29.83 -8.25 15.05
C PRO A 246 -30.44 -9.04 13.88
N GLU A 247 -29.62 -9.40 12.91
CA GLU A 247 -29.97 -10.32 11.81
C GLU A 247 -31.27 -9.98 11.06
N THR A 248 -31.57 -8.69 10.93
CA THR A 248 -32.73 -8.21 10.16
C THR A 248 -32.26 -7.58 8.85
N VAL A 249 -31.68 -6.39 8.91
CA VAL A 249 -31.25 -5.60 7.75
C VAL A 249 -29.74 -5.75 7.48
N HIS A 250 -29.26 -5.26 6.33
CA HIS A 250 -27.84 -5.35 6.00
C HIS A 250 -26.95 -4.73 7.08
N TYR A 251 -25.89 -5.44 7.45
CA TYR A 251 -24.95 -5.07 8.49
C TYR A 251 -25.55 -4.90 9.89
N SER A 252 -26.53 -5.75 10.22
CA SER A 252 -26.99 -6.00 11.59
C SER A 252 -26.48 -7.37 12.09
N PRO A 253 -25.21 -7.47 12.56
CA PRO A 253 -24.61 -8.76 12.94
C PRO A 253 -25.28 -9.38 14.17
N GLU A 254 -25.06 -10.67 14.41
CA GLU A 254 -25.51 -11.37 15.63
C GLU A 254 -24.83 -10.82 16.91
N ASN A 255 -23.63 -10.23 16.81
CA ASN A 255 -22.85 -9.78 17.96
C ASN A 255 -23.20 -8.36 18.44
N PHE A 256 -23.97 -8.28 19.53
CA PHE A 256 -24.37 -7.04 20.22
C PHE A 256 -23.24 -6.19 20.79
N GLY A 257 -22.05 -6.78 21.03
CA GLY A 257 -20.90 -6.06 21.58
C GLY A 257 -20.19 -5.16 20.57
N ALA A 258 -20.57 -5.22 19.29
CA ALA A 258 -19.91 -4.49 18.22
C ALA A 258 -20.40 -3.04 18.06
N GLY A 259 -21.47 -2.66 18.78
CA GLY A 259 -22.01 -1.30 18.73
C GLY A 259 -22.75 -0.94 17.44
N TRP A 260 -23.07 -1.92 16.59
CA TRP A 260 -23.82 -1.75 15.33
C TRP A 260 -25.33 -2.01 15.45
N ILE A 261 -25.77 -2.63 16.55
CA ILE A 261 -27.15 -3.03 16.79
C ILE A 261 -27.62 -2.59 18.17
N GLY A 262 -28.93 -2.50 18.36
CA GLY A 262 -29.53 -2.13 19.64
C GLY A 262 -29.57 -3.30 20.61
N GLN A 263 -29.42 -3.01 21.91
CA GLN A 263 -29.62 -4.01 22.97
C GLN A 263 -31.07 -3.97 23.43
N PHE A 264 -31.88 -4.92 22.94
CA PHE A 264 -33.31 -5.01 23.20
C PHE A 264 -33.62 -6.10 24.25
N HIS A 265 -33.50 -5.77 25.54
CA HIS A 265 -33.77 -6.70 26.66
C HIS A 265 -34.69 -6.09 27.72
N ASP A 266 -35.05 -6.83 28.77
CA ASP A 266 -35.77 -6.31 29.95
C ASP A 266 -35.26 -6.97 31.26
N ASP A 267 -35.69 -6.45 32.43
CA ASP A 267 -35.26 -6.91 33.76
C ASP A 267 -35.57 -8.40 34.06
N ASP A 268 -36.58 -8.99 33.40
CA ASP A 268 -36.95 -10.41 33.51
C ASP A 268 -36.31 -11.26 32.39
N MET A 269 -35.56 -10.64 31.47
CA MET A 269 -35.01 -11.27 30.27
C MET A 269 -33.51 -11.51 30.32
N PHE A 270 -33.17 -12.61 30.99
CA PHE A 270 -32.12 -13.53 30.53
C PHE A 270 -32.64 -14.50 29.44
N VAL A 271 -33.73 -14.15 28.75
CA VAL A 271 -34.42 -15.02 27.78
C VAL A 271 -33.93 -14.73 26.35
N GLY A 272 -32.62 -14.79 26.11
CA GLY A 272 -32.06 -14.86 24.75
C GLY A 272 -31.89 -13.54 24.00
N GLN A 273 -30.95 -13.54 23.05
CA GLN A 273 -30.47 -12.36 22.33
C GLN A 273 -31.47 -11.81 21.31
N TYR A 274 -32.49 -12.59 20.92
CA TYR A 274 -33.47 -12.24 19.88
C TYR A 274 -34.86 -11.93 20.42
N ALA A 275 -35.00 -11.84 21.73
CA ALA A 275 -36.28 -12.08 22.35
C ALA A 275 -37.32 -10.98 22.11
N PHE A 276 -36.87 -9.73 21.95
CA PHE A 276 -37.75 -8.66 21.49
C PHE A 276 -38.16 -8.84 20.03
N GLN A 277 -37.22 -9.20 19.14
CA GLN A 277 -37.51 -9.51 17.73
C GLN A 277 -38.49 -10.69 17.60
N GLU A 278 -38.27 -11.79 18.33
CA GLU A 278 -39.19 -12.93 18.40
C GLU A 278 -40.58 -12.50 18.90
N LYS A 279 -40.64 -11.55 19.83
CA LYS A 279 -41.90 -11.01 20.32
C LYS A 279 -42.60 -10.14 19.29
N LEU A 280 -41.87 -9.33 18.53
CA LEU A 280 -42.41 -8.51 17.45
C LEU A 280 -42.96 -9.35 16.29
N ALA A 281 -42.41 -10.55 16.06
CA ALA A 281 -42.94 -11.50 15.08
C ALA A 281 -44.39 -11.96 15.36
N GLU A 282 -44.91 -11.76 16.59
CA GLU A 282 -46.34 -11.96 16.90
C GLU A 282 -47.25 -10.85 16.33
N TYR A 283 -46.68 -9.72 15.87
CA TYR A 283 -47.38 -8.53 15.41
C TYR A 283 -46.98 -8.17 13.97
N PRO A 284 -47.53 -8.83 12.94
CA PRO A 284 -47.19 -8.57 11.53
C PRO A 284 -47.55 -7.16 11.05
N GLN A 285 -48.32 -6.39 11.84
CA GLN A 285 -48.58 -4.97 11.63
C GLN A 285 -47.33 -4.10 11.79
N VAL A 286 -46.31 -4.57 12.50
CA VAL A 286 -45.10 -3.81 12.81
C VAL A 286 -44.25 -3.62 11.56
N ILE A 287 -43.94 -2.36 11.29
CA ILE A 287 -42.93 -1.93 10.34
C ILE A 287 -41.89 -1.16 11.15
N HIS A 288 -40.77 -1.82 11.42
CA HIS A 288 -39.66 -1.30 12.18
C HIS A 288 -38.70 -0.53 11.26
N PHE A 289 -38.29 0.66 11.70
CA PHE A 289 -37.30 1.49 11.06
C PHE A 289 -36.08 1.68 11.99
N SER A 290 -34.90 1.73 11.39
CA SER A 290 -33.64 2.07 12.05
C SER A 290 -32.71 2.89 11.15
N GLY A 291 -31.70 3.53 11.74
CA GLY A 291 -30.56 4.13 11.05
C GLY A 291 -29.24 3.54 11.54
N HIS A 292 -28.31 4.39 12.00
CA HIS A 292 -27.06 4.07 12.71
C HIS A 292 -25.97 3.38 11.88
N THR A 293 -26.34 2.44 11.01
CA THR A 293 -25.38 1.66 10.22
C THR A 293 -24.80 2.44 9.05
N HIS A 294 -25.47 3.53 8.63
CA HIS A 294 -25.10 4.34 7.47
C HIS A 294 -24.93 3.56 6.15
N ILE A 295 -25.46 2.33 6.07
CA ILE A 295 -25.48 1.57 4.84
C ILE A 295 -26.31 2.33 3.80
N PRO A 296 -25.84 2.50 2.55
CA PRO A 296 -26.63 3.14 1.50
C PRO A 296 -27.95 2.41 1.24
N ASP A 297 -29.02 3.18 0.98
CA ASP A 297 -30.34 2.64 0.62
C ASP A 297 -30.34 1.91 -0.74
N ASN A 298 -29.25 2.06 -1.50
CA ASN A 298 -28.96 1.30 -2.71
C ASN A 298 -28.88 -0.21 -2.45
N ASP A 299 -28.50 -0.65 -1.24
CA ASP A 299 -28.44 -2.07 -0.94
C ASP A 299 -29.86 -2.66 -0.76
N PRO A 300 -30.28 -3.62 -1.60
CA PRO A 300 -31.60 -4.25 -1.50
C PRO A 300 -31.83 -5.01 -0.19
N ARG A 301 -30.77 -5.35 0.55
CA ARG A 301 -30.85 -5.99 1.87
C ARG A 301 -31.18 -5.00 3.00
N SER A 302 -31.36 -3.71 2.71
CA SER A 302 -31.84 -2.68 3.66
C SER A 302 -33.32 -2.84 4.05
N ILE A 303 -34.04 -3.78 3.45
CA ILE A 303 -35.36 -4.24 3.90
C ILE A 303 -35.32 -5.74 4.23
N TRP A 304 -36.11 -6.16 5.20
CA TRP A 304 -36.23 -7.55 5.65
C TRP A 304 -37.64 -7.88 6.11
N GLN A 305 -38.07 -9.13 5.88
CA GLN A 305 -39.38 -9.63 6.28
C GLN A 305 -39.30 -11.07 6.81
N ASP A 306 -39.55 -11.24 8.11
CA ASP A 306 -39.88 -12.53 8.74
C ASP A 306 -40.69 -12.25 10.02
N GLY A 307 -41.99 -12.58 10.00
CA GLY A 307 -42.94 -12.26 11.09
C GLY A 307 -43.38 -10.79 11.15
N PHE A 308 -42.48 -9.83 10.91
CA PHE A 308 -42.73 -8.40 10.76
C PHE A 308 -41.81 -7.82 9.65
N THR A 309 -41.96 -6.53 9.33
CA THR A 309 -41.06 -5.87 8.36
C THR A 309 -40.06 -4.98 9.08
N ALA A 310 -38.76 -5.10 8.76
CA ALA A 310 -37.69 -4.23 9.23
C ALA A 310 -37.07 -3.49 8.04
N VAL A 311 -36.77 -2.20 8.22
CA VAL A 311 -36.21 -1.33 7.18
C VAL A 311 -35.15 -0.45 7.82
N GLN A 312 -33.96 -0.39 7.23
CA GLN A 312 -33.00 0.65 7.60
C GLN A 312 -33.06 1.80 6.61
N THR A 313 -32.90 3.01 7.11
CA THR A 313 -32.56 4.18 6.32
C THR A 313 -31.05 4.37 6.34
N ALA A 314 -30.51 4.87 5.23
CA ALA A 314 -29.14 5.33 5.18
C ALA A 314 -28.94 6.64 5.96
N THR A 315 -27.71 7.17 5.91
CA THR A 315 -27.38 8.47 6.49
C THR A 315 -27.90 9.63 5.65
N PHE A 316 -28.53 10.60 6.32
CA PHE A 316 -28.99 11.83 5.69
C PHE A 316 -27.86 12.86 5.49
N GLY A 317 -26.86 12.87 6.39
CA GLY A 317 -25.87 13.95 6.43
C GLY A 317 -24.41 13.58 6.57
N ASN A 318 -24.12 12.45 7.20
CA ASN A 318 -22.77 11.94 7.43
C ASN A 318 -22.25 11.20 6.18
N ALA A 319 -21.37 10.22 6.39
CA ALA A 319 -20.72 9.42 5.35
C ALA A 319 -21.31 8.01 5.35
N PHE A 320 -21.48 7.41 4.16
CA PHE A 320 -21.87 6.01 4.07
C PHE A 320 -20.82 5.07 4.65
N TRP A 321 -21.30 3.96 5.16
CA TRP A 321 -20.50 2.81 5.56
C TRP A 321 -20.90 1.59 4.74
N MET A 322 -20.00 0.61 4.70
CA MET A 322 -20.22 -0.72 4.15
C MET A 322 -19.84 -1.77 5.22
N GLN A 323 -20.13 -3.04 4.97
CA GLN A 323 -19.76 -4.12 5.88
C GLN A 323 -18.23 -4.28 5.98
N GLY A 324 -17.51 -4.04 4.89
CA GLY A 324 -16.07 -4.23 4.83
C GLY A 324 -15.65 -5.72 4.85
N GLY A 325 -14.34 -5.95 4.77
CA GLY A 325 -13.70 -7.26 4.69
C GLY A 325 -13.25 -7.62 3.27
N ALA A 326 -12.02 -8.12 3.15
CA ALA A 326 -11.37 -8.40 1.85
C ALA A 326 -12.16 -9.36 0.93
N ASN A 327 -12.96 -10.25 1.52
CA ASN A 327 -13.72 -11.28 0.80
C ASN A 327 -15.24 -11.01 0.77
N VAL A 328 -15.69 -9.89 1.35
CA VAL A 328 -17.10 -9.49 1.39
C VAL A 328 -17.29 -8.35 0.39
N ASP A 329 -17.14 -7.10 0.86
CA ASP A 329 -17.23 -5.91 0.00
C ASP A 329 -15.91 -5.67 -0.74
N GLY A 330 -14.78 -6.03 -0.12
CA GLY A 330 -13.46 -5.93 -0.71
C GLY A 330 -12.68 -4.66 -0.33
N TYR A 331 -11.60 -4.41 -1.05
CA TYR A 331 -10.79 -3.21 -0.94
C TYR A 331 -11.54 -1.97 -1.44
N ASP A 332 -11.44 -0.87 -0.69
CA ASP A 332 -11.95 0.43 -1.09
C ASP A 332 -11.00 1.17 -2.06
N ASN A 333 -11.26 2.46 -2.29
CA ASN A 333 -10.44 3.31 -3.15
C ASN A 333 -9.04 3.63 -2.58
N ALA A 334 -8.79 3.40 -1.29
CA ALA A 334 -7.50 3.57 -0.63
C ALA A 334 -6.75 2.24 -0.38
N GLY A 335 -7.38 1.09 -0.69
CA GLY A 335 -6.83 -0.23 -0.40
C GLY A 335 -7.06 -0.70 1.04
N ASP A 336 -8.02 -0.10 1.74
CA ASP A 336 -8.50 -0.56 3.04
C ASP A 336 -9.72 -1.50 2.85
N THR A 337 -9.94 -2.38 3.82
CA THR A 337 -11.10 -3.28 3.89
C THR A 337 -12.00 -2.95 5.08
N GLY A 338 -11.79 -1.82 5.76
CA GLY A 338 -12.54 -1.41 6.95
C GLY A 338 -13.99 -0.99 6.73
N GLY A 339 -14.46 -0.89 5.48
CA GLY A 339 -15.86 -0.53 5.17
C GLY A 339 -16.18 0.96 5.27
N PHE A 340 -15.16 1.84 5.34
CA PHE A 340 -15.34 3.29 5.31
C PHE A 340 -14.58 3.94 4.13
N PRO A 341 -15.14 3.86 2.91
CA PRO A 341 -14.48 4.43 1.73
C PRO A 341 -14.28 5.94 1.86
N ALA A 342 -13.16 6.46 1.36
CA ALA A 342 -12.73 7.84 1.60
C ALA A 342 -13.65 8.92 1.00
N ASP A 343 -14.49 8.54 0.02
CA ASP A 343 -15.32 9.43 -0.81
C ASP A 343 -16.84 9.35 -0.49
N THR A 344 -17.20 8.79 0.65
CA THR A 344 -18.59 8.55 1.08
C THR A 344 -19.29 9.76 1.71
N GLN A 345 -18.56 10.83 2.01
CA GLN A 345 -19.05 12.03 2.73
C GLN A 345 -20.13 12.81 1.99
N ASP A 346 -20.32 12.54 0.70
CA ASP A 346 -21.37 13.13 -0.12
C ASP A 346 -22.78 12.61 0.26
N ALA A 347 -22.90 11.52 1.02
CA ALA A 347 -24.17 10.86 1.33
C ALA A 347 -25.31 11.83 1.70
N SER A 348 -26.48 11.61 1.09
CA SER A 348 -27.72 12.31 1.42
C SER A 348 -28.92 11.53 0.91
N GLN A 349 -29.42 10.66 1.78
CA GLN A 349 -30.55 9.77 1.49
C GLN A 349 -31.57 9.80 2.63
N CYS A 350 -32.85 9.55 2.30
CA CYS A 350 -33.91 9.34 3.28
C CYS A 350 -35.00 8.46 2.68
N LEU A 351 -35.94 7.98 3.48
CA LEU A 351 -37.09 7.21 3.00
C LEU A 351 -38.35 8.08 2.95
N LEU A 352 -39.19 7.87 1.94
CA LEU A 352 -40.57 8.35 1.87
C LEU A 352 -41.51 7.16 2.04
N VAL A 353 -42.35 7.22 3.05
CA VAL A 353 -43.38 6.21 3.33
C VAL A 353 -44.73 6.77 2.89
N GLU A 354 -45.45 6.01 2.07
CA GLU A 354 -46.82 6.28 1.67
C GLU A 354 -47.72 5.13 2.15
N VAL A 355 -48.86 5.45 2.75
CA VAL A 355 -49.89 4.46 3.11
C VAL A 355 -51.17 4.81 2.37
N ASP A 356 -51.70 3.86 1.61
CA ASP A 356 -52.95 4.00 0.85
C ASP A 356 -54.13 3.40 1.63
N PRO A 357 -54.96 4.22 2.31
CA PRO A 357 -56.11 3.71 3.05
C PRO A 357 -57.16 3.07 2.13
N ALA A 358 -57.27 3.53 0.88
CA ALA A 358 -58.26 3.05 -0.06
C ALA A 358 -57.90 1.68 -0.66
N ASN A 359 -56.62 1.32 -0.66
CA ASN A 359 -56.11 0.02 -1.10
C ASN A 359 -55.82 -0.94 0.08
N GLY A 360 -56.59 -0.86 1.17
CA GLY A 360 -56.43 -1.75 2.32
C GLY A 360 -55.10 -1.55 3.05
N HIS A 361 -54.72 -0.28 3.26
CA HIS A 361 -53.52 0.14 3.98
C HIS A 361 -52.20 -0.36 3.36
N GLU A 362 -52.15 -0.41 2.01
CA GLU A 362 -50.92 -0.74 1.30
C GLU A 362 -49.82 0.28 1.62
N VAL A 363 -48.65 -0.23 2.02
CA VAL A 363 -47.47 0.57 2.33
C VAL A 363 -46.56 0.57 1.12
N THR A 364 -46.11 1.76 0.72
CA THR A 364 -45.12 1.99 -0.32
C THR A 364 -43.96 2.77 0.27
N ILE A 365 -42.75 2.21 0.26
CA ILE A 365 -41.54 2.87 0.73
C ILE A 365 -40.66 3.21 -0.48
N ARG A 366 -40.36 4.49 -0.65
CA ARG A 366 -39.49 5.02 -1.70
C ARG A 366 -38.20 5.50 -1.07
N ARG A 367 -37.07 5.07 -1.61
CA ARG A 367 -35.73 5.50 -1.20
C ARG A 367 -35.39 6.78 -1.95
N MET A 368 -35.19 7.90 -1.28
CA MET A 368 -34.88 9.19 -1.89
C MET A 368 -33.38 9.43 -1.87
N ASP A 369 -32.79 9.72 -3.03
CA ASP A 369 -31.40 10.19 -3.12
C ASP A 369 -31.38 11.63 -3.61
N PHE A 370 -30.99 12.56 -2.73
CA PHE A 370 -30.98 13.98 -3.07
C PHE A 370 -29.84 14.33 -4.03
N ARG A 371 -28.80 13.49 -4.12
CA ARG A 371 -27.65 13.70 -5.02
C ARG A 371 -28.00 13.30 -6.45
N GLU A 372 -28.81 12.27 -6.62
CA GLU A 372 -29.39 11.89 -7.91
C GLU A 372 -30.56 12.82 -8.29
N GLY A 373 -31.28 13.31 -7.27
CA GLY A 373 -32.53 14.05 -7.48
C GLY A 373 -33.65 13.13 -7.95
N ALA A 374 -33.64 11.86 -7.53
CA ALA A 374 -34.57 10.83 -7.94
C ALA A 374 -34.77 9.77 -6.85
N TYR A 375 -35.78 8.92 -7.03
CA TYR A 375 -35.94 7.73 -6.19
C TYR A 375 -34.96 6.64 -6.61
N ILE A 376 -34.35 5.96 -5.64
CA ILE A 376 -33.49 4.79 -5.87
C ILE A 376 -34.40 3.59 -6.17
N GLY A 377 -34.22 3.04 -7.36
CA GLY A 377 -34.91 1.83 -7.77
C GLY A 377 -36.44 1.95 -7.74
N ARG A 378 -37.10 0.80 -7.68
CA ARG A 378 -38.53 0.66 -7.46
C ARG A 378 -38.88 0.81 -5.98
N PRO A 379 -40.12 1.23 -5.67
CA PRO A 379 -40.57 1.28 -4.29
C PRO A 379 -40.81 -0.12 -3.71
N TRP A 380 -40.48 -0.30 -2.43
CA TRP A 380 -40.92 -1.47 -1.68
C TRP A 380 -42.40 -1.36 -1.35
N THR A 381 -43.22 -2.31 -1.81
CA THR A 381 -44.69 -2.24 -1.68
C THR A 381 -45.25 -3.53 -1.11
N PHE A 382 -46.00 -3.43 -0.01
CA PHE A 382 -46.57 -4.59 0.68
C PHE A 382 -47.79 -4.21 1.54
N LYS A 383 -48.54 -5.21 2.00
CA LYS A 383 -49.67 -5.06 2.94
C LYS A 383 -49.40 -5.85 4.19
N VAL A 384 -49.51 -5.22 5.36
CA VAL A 384 -49.37 -5.92 6.65
C VAL A 384 -50.47 -6.96 6.88
N SER A 385 -51.66 -6.72 6.32
CA SER A 385 -52.83 -7.61 6.40
C SER A 385 -52.80 -8.77 5.39
N ASP A 386 -51.87 -8.77 4.44
CA ASP A 386 -51.72 -9.81 3.41
C ASP A 386 -50.25 -10.16 3.18
N GLN A 387 -49.75 -11.12 3.97
CA GLN A 387 -48.37 -11.61 3.87
C GLN A 387 -48.04 -12.26 2.53
N SER A 388 -49.01 -12.57 1.66
CA SER A 388 -48.68 -13.04 0.29
C SER A 388 -48.02 -11.96 -0.57
N THR A 389 -48.09 -10.70 -0.14
CA THR A 389 -47.38 -9.56 -0.73
C THR A 389 -45.95 -9.39 -0.21
N TRP A 390 -45.53 -10.16 0.79
CA TRP A 390 -44.22 -10.03 1.43
C TRP A 390 -43.16 -10.76 0.62
N VAL A 391 -42.43 -10.02 -0.21
CA VAL A 391 -41.42 -10.54 -1.14
C VAL A 391 -39.99 -10.13 -0.77
N TYR A 392 -39.83 -9.40 0.35
CA TYR A 392 -38.55 -8.79 0.77
C TYR A 392 -37.85 -9.56 1.89
N SER A 393 -38.09 -10.88 2.01
CA SER A 393 -37.28 -11.70 2.90
C SER A 393 -35.90 -11.95 2.28
N HIS A 394 -34.82 -11.90 3.07
CA HIS A 394 -33.48 -12.12 2.54
C HIS A 394 -33.34 -13.50 1.89
N ALA A 395 -33.97 -14.54 2.46
CA ALA A 395 -34.01 -15.88 1.87
C ALA A 395 -34.72 -15.91 0.50
N ALA A 396 -35.82 -15.16 0.32
CA ALA A 396 -36.49 -15.08 -0.98
C ALA A 396 -35.65 -14.30 -2.00
N MET A 397 -35.03 -13.19 -1.58
CA MET A 397 -34.13 -12.41 -2.42
C MET A 397 -32.89 -13.20 -2.81
N GLU A 398 -32.28 -13.94 -1.90
CA GLU A 398 -31.16 -14.84 -2.18
C GLU A 398 -31.53 -15.92 -3.21
N VAL A 399 -32.74 -16.48 -3.15
CA VAL A 399 -33.19 -17.43 -4.17
C VAL A 399 -33.49 -16.75 -5.52
N ALA A 400 -33.99 -15.51 -5.49
CA ALA A 400 -34.43 -14.79 -6.67
C ALA A 400 -33.28 -14.12 -7.44
N ASN A 401 -32.23 -13.68 -6.74
CA ASN A 401 -31.16 -12.87 -7.31
C ASN A 401 -30.44 -13.56 -8.48
N LYS A 402 -29.80 -12.74 -9.31
CA LYS A 402 -29.12 -13.16 -10.53
C LYS A 402 -27.73 -12.51 -10.58
N PRO A 403 -26.73 -13.19 -11.16
CA PRO A 403 -25.42 -12.58 -11.34
C PRO A 403 -25.53 -11.30 -12.18
N PRO A 404 -24.61 -10.33 -12.01
CA PRO A 404 -24.58 -9.11 -12.82
C PRO A 404 -24.58 -9.38 -14.33
N ILE A 405 -25.14 -8.46 -15.10
CA ILE A 405 -25.12 -8.47 -16.56
C ILE A 405 -23.84 -7.76 -17.01
N VAL A 406 -23.04 -8.47 -17.80
CA VAL A 406 -21.83 -7.96 -18.44
C VAL A 406 -22.08 -7.85 -19.94
N ALA A 407 -21.85 -6.69 -20.55
CA ALA A 407 -21.96 -6.54 -21.99
C ALA A 407 -20.93 -7.39 -22.75
N ASP A 408 -21.30 -7.93 -23.91
CA ASP A 408 -20.44 -8.80 -24.72
C ASP A 408 -19.08 -8.18 -25.10
N ASP A 409 -19.00 -6.85 -25.15
CA ASP A 409 -17.80 -6.08 -25.50
C ASP A 409 -17.10 -5.45 -24.27
N ALA A 410 -17.44 -5.86 -23.05
CA ALA A 410 -16.69 -5.53 -21.85
C ALA A 410 -15.40 -6.36 -21.78
N GLN A 411 -14.26 -5.69 -21.58
CA GLN A 411 -12.96 -6.33 -21.49
C GLN A 411 -12.14 -5.69 -20.38
N VAL A 412 -11.45 -6.52 -19.61
CA VAL A 412 -10.52 -6.06 -18.57
C VAL A 412 -9.19 -5.69 -19.23
N VAL A 413 -8.56 -4.63 -18.74
CA VAL A 413 -7.19 -4.27 -19.11
C VAL A 413 -6.30 -4.44 -17.89
N VAL A 414 -5.19 -5.16 -18.05
CA VAL A 414 -4.14 -5.26 -17.03
C VAL A 414 -2.97 -4.37 -17.44
N SER A 415 -2.47 -3.57 -16.51
CA SER A 415 -1.28 -2.74 -16.70
C SER A 415 -0.20 -3.15 -15.72
N VAL A 416 1.02 -3.30 -16.22
CA VAL A 416 2.22 -3.62 -15.42
C VAL A 416 3.18 -2.44 -15.57
N SER A 417 3.62 -1.86 -14.46
CA SER A 417 4.59 -0.77 -14.49
C SER A 417 5.98 -1.26 -14.88
N GLU A 418 6.79 -0.38 -15.46
CA GLU A 418 8.23 -0.63 -15.51
C GLU A 418 8.77 -0.54 -14.06
N PRO A 419 9.49 -1.56 -13.55
CA PRO A 419 10.07 -1.52 -12.21
C PRO A 419 11.24 -0.53 -12.17
N GLU A 420 11.29 0.29 -11.13
CA GLU A 420 12.47 1.09 -10.80
C GLU A 420 13.53 0.22 -10.09
N PRO A 421 14.83 0.60 -10.10
CA PRO A 421 15.87 -0.16 -9.42
C PRO A 421 15.55 -0.38 -7.94
N GLY A 422 15.45 -1.63 -7.51
CA GLY A 422 15.12 -2.00 -6.13
C GLY A 422 13.62 -2.06 -5.81
N GLU A 423 12.74 -1.82 -6.79
CA GLU A 423 11.29 -1.94 -6.66
C GLU A 423 10.73 -3.06 -7.55
N ASN A 424 9.64 -3.68 -7.11
CA ASN A 424 8.88 -4.62 -7.93
C ASN A 424 7.94 -3.86 -8.86
N ALA A 425 7.62 -4.45 -10.01
CA ALA A 425 6.61 -3.90 -10.90
C ALA A 425 5.24 -3.88 -10.21
N GLN A 426 4.54 -2.75 -10.32
CA GLN A 426 3.18 -2.62 -9.83
C GLN A 426 2.20 -3.12 -10.89
N VAL A 427 1.22 -3.91 -10.46
CA VAL A 427 0.16 -4.44 -11.33
C VAL A 427 -1.17 -3.77 -10.98
N SER A 428 -1.86 -3.27 -11.99
CA SER A 428 -3.20 -2.71 -11.87
C SER A 428 -4.14 -3.27 -12.92
N PHE A 429 -5.44 -3.12 -12.66
CA PHE A 429 -6.50 -3.51 -13.58
C PHE A 429 -7.45 -2.36 -13.82
N THR A 430 -8.09 -2.38 -15.00
CA THR A 430 -9.15 -1.47 -15.40
C THR A 430 -10.33 -2.27 -15.92
N ILE A 431 -11.53 -1.97 -15.40
CA ILE A 431 -12.81 -2.57 -15.79
C ILE A 431 -13.70 -1.49 -16.41
N PRO A 432 -14.41 -1.75 -17.52
CA PRO A 432 -15.41 -0.84 -18.07
C PRO A 432 -16.70 -0.95 -17.23
N ALA A 433 -16.74 -0.25 -16.10
CA ALA A 433 -17.84 -0.30 -15.14
C ALA A 433 -19.18 0.13 -15.75
N ASP A 434 -19.18 1.03 -16.73
CA ASP A 434 -20.38 1.47 -17.47
C ASP A 434 -21.04 0.37 -18.33
N LYS A 435 -20.32 -0.72 -18.59
CA LYS A 435 -20.80 -1.90 -19.32
C LYS A 435 -21.29 -3.04 -18.42
N ILE A 436 -21.31 -2.81 -17.11
CA ILE A 436 -21.69 -3.82 -16.11
C ILE A 436 -22.85 -3.26 -15.31
N THR A 437 -23.95 -4.00 -15.25
CA THR A 437 -25.15 -3.59 -14.53
C THR A 437 -25.68 -4.74 -13.71
N ALA A 438 -26.32 -4.47 -12.59
CA ALA A 438 -27.02 -5.52 -11.86
C ALA A 438 -28.17 -6.12 -12.69
N ASP A 439 -28.47 -7.40 -12.49
CA ASP A 439 -29.63 -8.05 -13.11
C ASP A 439 -30.89 -7.84 -12.25
N ALA A 440 -31.59 -6.74 -12.51
CA ALA A 440 -32.83 -6.40 -11.82
C ALA A 440 -34.04 -7.28 -12.17
N THR A 441 -33.88 -8.36 -12.97
CA THR A 441 -34.97 -9.31 -13.25
C THR A 441 -35.19 -10.35 -12.14
N GLY A 442 -34.19 -10.53 -11.27
CA GLY A 442 -34.24 -11.40 -10.10
C GLY A 442 -34.72 -10.66 -8.85
N VAL A 443 -33.85 -9.81 -8.29
CA VAL A 443 -34.20 -8.87 -7.23
C VAL A 443 -34.31 -7.49 -7.87
N GLU A 444 -35.49 -6.88 -7.75
CA GLU A 444 -35.72 -5.55 -8.29
C GLU A 444 -34.80 -4.56 -7.55
N ASP A 445 -33.92 -3.89 -8.32
CA ASP A 445 -32.92 -2.91 -7.83
C ASP A 445 -31.70 -3.51 -7.12
N ASP A 446 -31.26 -4.68 -7.59
CA ASP A 446 -29.94 -5.23 -7.30
C ASP A 446 -28.80 -4.22 -7.67
N ILE A 447 -27.62 -4.43 -7.10
CA ILE A 447 -26.41 -3.63 -7.29
C ILE A 447 -25.23 -4.52 -7.72
N VAL A 448 -24.27 -3.93 -8.42
CA VAL A 448 -22.94 -4.53 -8.54
C VAL A 448 -22.19 -4.12 -7.28
N MET A 449 -22.02 -5.01 -6.32
CA MET A 449 -21.45 -4.68 -5.01
C MET A 449 -19.92 -4.57 -5.09
N SER A 450 -19.28 -5.51 -5.80
CA SER A 450 -17.83 -5.58 -5.89
C SER A 450 -17.34 -6.24 -7.17
N TYR A 451 -16.05 -6.06 -7.44
CA TYR A 451 -15.31 -6.74 -8.50
C TYR A 451 -14.26 -7.66 -7.87
N ARG A 452 -14.27 -8.94 -8.22
CA ARG A 452 -13.32 -9.93 -7.69
C ARG A 452 -12.24 -10.27 -8.70
N MET A 453 -10.99 -9.98 -8.37
CA MET A 453 -9.82 -10.26 -9.21
C MET A 453 -9.17 -11.56 -8.76
N VAL A 454 -8.99 -12.50 -9.69
CA VAL A 454 -8.34 -13.78 -9.43
C VAL A 454 -7.15 -13.94 -10.38
N VAL A 455 -5.95 -14.06 -9.82
CA VAL A 455 -4.69 -14.21 -10.57
C VAL A 455 -4.12 -15.61 -10.35
N ARG A 456 -3.73 -16.26 -11.45
CA ARG A 456 -3.06 -17.57 -11.47
C ARG A 456 -1.79 -17.50 -12.31
N PRO A 457 -0.78 -18.33 -12.02
CA PRO A 457 0.34 -18.52 -12.94
C PRO A 457 -0.17 -19.00 -14.30
N ALA A 458 0.36 -18.45 -15.40
CA ALA A 458 -0.05 -18.86 -16.75
C ALA A 458 0.30 -20.34 -17.06
N SER A 459 1.25 -20.91 -16.31
CA SER A 459 1.61 -22.33 -16.37
C SER A 459 0.57 -23.26 -15.73
N ASP A 460 -0.29 -22.75 -14.84
CA ASP A 460 -1.38 -23.50 -14.21
C ASP A 460 -2.65 -22.63 -14.07
N PRO A 461 -3.31 -22.28 -15.19
CA PRO A 461 -4.45 -21.37 -15.20
C PRO A 461 -5.73 -21.96 -14.56
N GLN A 462 -5.71 -23.23 -14.15
CA GLN A 462 -6.81 -23.90 -13.42
C GLN A 462 -6.42 -24.28 -11.98
N GLY A 463 -5.19 -23.98 -11.56
CA GLY A 463 -4.70 -24.24 -10.21
C GLY A 463 -5.24 -23.28 -9.15
N GLU A 464 -4.66 -23.37 -7.96
CA GLU A 464 -4.94 -22.43 -6.87
C GLU A 464 -4.47 -21.01 -7.25
N PRO A 465 -5.27 -19.97 -6.96
CA PRO A 465 -4.88 -18.60 -7.24
C PRO A 465 -3.71 -18.16 -6.34
N VAL A 466 -2.78 -17.39 -6.93
CA VAL A 466 -1.73 -16.68 -6.18
C VAL A 466 -2.24 -15.35 -5.62
N TYR A 467 -3.37 -14.86 -6.14
CA TYR A 467 -4.07 -13.69 -5.64
C TYR A 467 -5.57 -13.83 -5.90
N ASP A 468 -6.39 -13.52 -4.90
CA ASP A 468 -7.84 -13.58 -4.96
C ASP A 468 -8.42 -12.55 -3.98
N ALA A 469 -9.01 -11.48 -4.50
CA ALA A 469 -9.53 -10.39 -3.68
C ALA A 469 -10.73 -9.69 -4.32
N CYS A 470 -11.66 -9.22 -3.49
CA CYS A 470 -12.72 -8.33 -3.91
C CYS A 470 -12.28 -6.86 -3.84
N PHE A 471 -12.86 -6.03 -4.69
CA PHE A 471 -12.72 -4.59 -4.75
C PHE A 471 -14.11 -3.99 -4.78
N MET A 472 -14.44 -3.18 -3.78
CA MET A 472 -15.77 -2.59 -3.66
C MET A 472 -16.03 -1.67 -4.84
N SER A 473 -17.22 -1.78 -5.43
CA SER A 473 -17.63 -0.94 -6.55
C SER A 473 -18.09 0.44 -6.08
N ASP A 474 -18.24 1.37 -7.02
CA ASP A 474 -18.68 2.73 -6.75
C ASP A 474 -20.24 2.87 -6.67
N TYR A 475 -20.97 1.80 -6.32
CA TYR A 475 -22.45 1.79 -6.36
C TYR A 475 -23.11 2.83 -5.43
N TYR A 476 -22.41 3.24 -4.37
CA TYR A 476 -22.86 4.23 -3.38
C TYR A 476 -22.68 5.68 -3.84
N LEU A 477 -21.85 5.91 -4.85
CA LEU A 477 -21.70 7.23 -5.45
C LEU A 477 -22.94 7.59 -6.25
N ALA A 478 -23.27 8.88 -6.31
CA ALA A 478 -24.25 9.38 -7.26
C ALA A 478 -23.78 9.06 -8.70
N SER A 479 -24.71 8.73 -9.60
CA SER A 479 -24.45 8.19 -10.93
C SER A 479 -23.56 9.10 -11.78
N GLN A 480 -23.70 10.42 -11.65
CA GLN A 480 -22.86 11.43 -12.31
C GLN A 480 -21.41 11.44 -11.85
N ASN A 481 -21.11 10.83 -10.69
CA ASN A 481 -19.76 10.73 -10.15
C ASN A 481 -19.13 9.35 -10.37
N ARG A 482 -19.90 8.36 -10.87
CA ARG A 482 -19.35 7.03 -11.14
C ARG A 482 -18.50 7.08 -12.41
N PRO A 483 -17.22 6.68 -12.36
CA PRO A 483 -16.38 6.65 -13.53
C PRO A 483 -16.84 5.55 -14.50
N ALA A 484 -16.69 5.79 -15.80
CA ALA A 484 -16.94 4.75 -16.80
C ALA A 484 -15.94 3.58 -16.69
N GLU A 485 -14.73 3.88 -16.21
CA GLU A 485 -13.66 2.91 -15.98
C GLU A 485 -13.33 2.82 -14.49
N PHE A 486 -13.39 1.61 -13.94
CA PHE A 486 -12.96 1.31 -12.58
C PHE A 486 -11.52 0.78 -12.61
N THR A 487 -10.57 1.60 -12.14
CA THR A 487 -9.14 1.25 -12.13
C THR A 487 -8.61 1.16 -10.70
N ARG A 488 -7.92 0.07 -10.36
CA ARG A 488 -7.24 -0.10 -9.07
C ARG A 488 -5.94 -0.89 -9.22
N PRO A 489 -4.91 -0.65 -8.40
CA PRO A 489 -3.81 -1.59 -8.24
C PRO A 489 -4.33 -2.89 -7.60
N LEU A 490 -3.64 -4.01 -7.83
CA LEU A 490 -3.89 -5.25 -7.10
C LEU A 490 -3.34 -5.11 -5.67
N PHE A 491 -4.11 -4.47 -4.79
CA PHE A 491 -3.70 -4.19 -3.41
C PHE A 491 -3.23 -5.46 -2.68
N GLY A 492 -2.06 -5.40 -2.07
CA GLY A 492 -1.48 -6.52 -1.33
C GLY A 492 -0.97 -7.68 -2.19
N ALA A 493 -1.04 -7.60 -3.52
CA ALA A 493 -0.49 -8.63 -4.38
C ALA A 493 1.05 -8.65 -4.28
N SER A 494 1.61 -9.82 -4.02
CA SER A 494 3.06 -10.09 -4.05
C SER A 494 3.32 -11.10 -5.15
N LEU A 495 3.41 -10.61 -6.39
CA LEU A 495 3.64 -11.45 -7.57
C LEU A 495 5.14 -11.45 -7.88
N GLU A 496 5.72 -12.65 -7.94
CA GLU A 496 7.09 -12.85 -8.42
C GLU A 496 7.17 -12.60 -9.93
N ALA A 497 8.38 -12.40 -10.46
CA ALA A 497 8.60 -12.31 -11.89
C ALA A 497 8.09 -13.57 -12.61
N GLY A 498 7.38 -13.37 -13.74
CA GLY A 498 6.80 -14.47 -14.51
C GLY A 498 5.48 -14.12 -15.20
N ASP A 499 4.91 -15.12 -15.87
CA ASP A 499 3.67 -14.99 -16.64
C ASP A 499 2.45 -15.41 -15.82
N TYR A 500 1.39 -14.61 -15.89
CA TYR A 500 0.16 -14.76 -15.14
C TYR A 500 -1.09 -14.58 -16.01
N VAL A 501 -2.21 -15.07 -15.50
CA VAL A 501 -3.55 -14.87 -16.06
C VAL A 501 -4.43 -14.24 -14.98
N LEU A 502 -5.06 -13.11 -15.29
CA LEU A 502 -6.07 -12.48 -14.46
C LEU A 502 -7.47 -12.79 -15.00
N THR A 503 -8.37 -13.24 -14.13
CA THR A 503 -9.81 -13.35 -14.40
C THR A 503 -10.57 -12.43 -13.45
N ALA A 504 -11.45 -11.60 -14.00
CA ALA A 504 -12.25 -10.66 -13.23
C ALA A 504 -13.72 -11.10 -13.20
N TYR A 505 -14.39 -10.86 -12.08
CA TYR A 505 -15.81 -11.11 -11.89
C TYR A 505 -16.51 -9.88 -11.34
N ALA A 506 -17.71 -9.59 -11.81
CA ALA A 506 -18.65 -8.68 -11.15
C ALA A 506 -19.52 -9.49 -10.19
N ARG A 507 -19.69 -9.02 -8.96
CA ARG A 507 -20.37 -9.72 -7.87
C ARG A 507 -21.49 -8.87 -7.30
N ASN A 508 -22.64 -9.48 -7.02
CA ASN A 508 -23.76 -8.81 -6.36
C ASN A 508 -23.79 -9.09 -4.83
N PRO A 509 -24.73 -8.50 -4.07
CA PRO A 509 -24.82 -8.65 -2.62
C PRO A 509 -25.05 -10.08 -2.08
N TRP A 510 -25.44 -11.02 -2.94
CA TRP A 510 -25.65 -12.43 -2.61
C TRP A 510 -24.57 -13.33 -3.20
N GLU A 511 -23.42 -12.74 -3.52
CA GLU A 511 -22.23 -13.44 -3.97
C GLU A 511 -22.33 -14.14 -5.33
N ASN A 512 -23.39 -13.87 -6.10
CA ASN A 512 -23.48 -14.36 -7.46
C ASN A 512 -22.60 -13.54 -8.39
N GLU A 513 -21.81 -14.24 -9.20
CA GLU A 513 -20.74 -13.66 -10.01
C GLU A 513 -20.99 -13.84 -11.50
N ALA A 514 -20.63 -12.83 -12.28
CA ALA A 514 -20.48 -12.92 -13.73
C ALA A 514 -19.05 -12.56 -14.13
N GLN A 515 -18.42 -13.40 -14.96
CA GLN A 515 -17.08 -13.10 -15.47
C GLN A 515 -17.13 -11.89 -16.41
N ILE A 516 -16.14 -11.01 -16.27
CA ILE A 516 -15.98 -9.80 -17.09
C ILE A 516 -14.99 -10.10 -18.22
N GLY A 517 -15.48 -10.16 -19.46
CA GLY A 517 -14.64 -10.40 -20.63
C GLY A 517 -13.88 -11.73 -20.59
N GLU A 518 -12.81 -11.81 -21.38
CA GLU A 518 -11.90 -12.96 -21.38
C GLU A 518 -10.82 -12.79 -20.30
N ALA A 519 -10.19 -13.90 -19.90
CA ALA A 519 -9.05 -13.83 -19.00
C ALA A 519 -7.85 -13.17 -19.69
N VAL A 520 -7.11 -12.34 -18.96
CA VAL A 520 -6.02 -11.51 -19.51
C VAL A 520 -4.67 -12.07 -19.09
N GLU A 521 -3.84 -12.42 -20.07
CA GLU A 521 -2.43 -12.79 -19.84
C GLU A 521 -1.57 -11.52 -19.64
N PHE A 522 -0.66 -11.55 -18.67
CA PHE A 522 0.32 -10.49 -18.44
C PHE A 522 1.61 -11.05 -17.84
N THR A 523 2.71 -10.32 -18.01
CA THR A 523 4.03 -10.70 -17.50
C THR A 523 4.50 -9.69 -16.46
N VAL A 524 4.87 -10.17 -15.28
CA VAL A 524 5.61 -9.39 -14.29
C VAL A 524 7.10 -9.51 -14.63
N PRO A 525 7.80 -8.40 -14.92
CA PRO A 525 9.22 -8.44 -15.26
C PRO A 525 10.09 -8.78 -14.03
N GLU A 526 11.31 -9.22 -14.30
CA GLU A 526 12.35 -9.32 -13.26
C GLU A 526 12.59 -7.96 -12.62
N PRO A 527 12.81 -7.89 -11.29
CA PRO A 527 13.19 -6.66 -10.62
C PRO A 527 14.47 -6.09 -11.22
N VAL A 528 14.53 -4.76 -11.35
CA VAL A 528 15.75 -4.10 -11.81
C VAL A 528 16.73 -4.04 -10.65
N ALA A 529 17.92 -4.64 -10.84
CA ALA A 529 18.98 -4.59 -9.85
C ALA A 529 19.44 -3.14 -9.60
N VAL A 530 19.60 -2.77 -8.33
CA VAL A 530 20.16 -1.47 -7.94
C VAL A 530 21.64 -1.45 -8.29
N PRO A 531 22.14 -0.50 -9.12
CA PRO A 531 23.56 -0.44 -9.45
C PRO A 531 24.43 -0.21 -8.20
N MET A 532 25.64 -0.77 -8.21
CA MET A 532 26.62 -0.60 -7.13
C MET A 532 26.95 0.90 -6.96
N THR A 533 26.55 1.48 -5.83
CA THR A 533 26.62 2.92 -5.57
C THR A 533 27.30 3.20 -4.25
N ALA A 534 28.21 4.19 -4.20
CA ALA A 534 29.00 4.47 -3.01
C ALA A 534 28.14 5.10 -1.91
N MET A 535 28.03 4.40 -0.77
CA MET A 535 27.44 4.91 0.48
C MET A 535 28.45 5.74 1.27
N LEU A 536 29.72 5.31 1.29
CA LEU A 536 30.81 6.00 1.98
C LEU A 536 32.04 5.92 1.07
N ALA A 537 32.69 7.05 0.78
CA ALA A 537 33.88 7.09 -0.06
C ALA A 537 34.92 8.06 0.53
N VAL A 538 35.94 7.52 1.19
CA VAL A 538 36.94 8.29 1.93
C VAL A 538 38.33 8.00 1.38
N SER A 539 38.99 9.02 0.82
CA SER A 539 40.39 8.96 0.43
C SER A 539 41.22 9.93 1.24
N PHE A 540 42.27 9.42 1.88
CA PHE A 540 43.17 10.21 2.72
C PHE A 540 44.31 10.87 1.93
N ALA A 541 44.37 10.68 0.61
CA ALA A 541 45.47 11.11 -0.27
C ALA A 541 45.83 12.60 -0.16
N ASN A 542 44.85 13.45 0.18
CA ASN A 542 45.00 14.89 0.33
C ASN A 542 45.02 15.37 1.80
N GLY A 543 45.09 14.45 2.77
CA GLY A 543 45.03 14.79 4.20
C GLY A 543 43.63 15.18 4.68
N SER A 544 42.59 14.62 4.06
CA SER A 544 41.18 14.79 4.43
C SER A 544 40.54 13.45 4.79
N ALA A 545 39.61 13.48 5.75
CA ALA A 545 38.75 12.36 6.11
C ALA A 545 37.30 12.57 5.64
N ALA A 546 37.07 13.54 4.76
CA ALA A 546 35.74 13.83 4.25
C ALA A 546 35.17 12.65 3.45
N ASP A 547 33.91 12.33 3.70
CA ASP A 547 33.12 11.47 2.83
C ASP A 547 32.80 12.22 1.53
N THR A 548 33.16 11.61 0.40
CA THR A 548 32.96 12.13 -0.95
C THR A 548 31.87 11.41 -1.72
N SER A 549 31.13 10.51 -1.06
CA SER A 549 29.94 9.87 -1.61
C SER A 549 28.83 10.90 -1.86
N GLU A 550 27.81 10.50 -2.62
CA GLU A 550 26.60 11.31 -2.76
C GLU A 550 25.77 11.40 -1.46
N PHE A 551 26.04 10.51 -0.49
CA PHE A 551 25.42 10.44 0.83
C PHE A 551 26.27 11.10 1.92
N ALA A 552 27.22 11.97 1.56
CA ALA A 552 28.25 12.56 2.42
C ALA A 552 27.88 12.66 3.92
N HIS A 553 28.44 11.74 4.70
CA HIS A 553 28.20 11.66 6.14
C HIS A 553 29.10 12.63 6.92
N ALA A 554 28.57 13.16 8.02
CA ALA A 554 29.35 14.05 8.89
C ALA A 554 30.46 13.28 9.60
N VAL A 555 31.71 13.69 9.39
CA VAL A 555 32.89 13.06 10.00
C VAL A 555 33.27 13.71 11.33
N THR A 556 33.58 12.87 12.32
CA THR A 556 34.11 13.25 13.63
C THR A 556 35.44 12.54 13.87
N ALA A 557 36.47 13.29 14.25
CA ALA A 557 37.76 12.73 14.64
C ALA A 557 37.77 12.38 16.13
N TYR A 558 38.26 11.20 16.47
CA TYR A 558 38.47 10.79 17.85
C TYR A 558 39.95 10.50 18.11
N GLY A 559 40.45 10.90 19.29
CA GLY A 559 41.88 10.89 19.57
C GLY A 559 42.64 11.93 18.74
N ASN A 560 43.83 11.58 18.26
CA ASN A 560 44.67 12.46 17.42
C ASN A 560 45.13 11.73 16.15
N PRO A 561 44.21 11.43 15.20
CA PRO A 561 44.56 10.79 13.93
C PRO A 561 45.51 11.69 13.15
N THR A 562 46.51 11.08 12.51
CA THR A 562 47.56 11.80 11.78
C THR A 562 47.61 11.38 10.32
N TYR A 563 48.24 12.21 9.49
CA TYR A 563 48.50 11.89 8.09
C TYR A 563 49.99 11.73 7.86
N GLU A 564 50.37 10.70 7.11
CA GLU A 564 51.76 10.43 6.74
C GLU A 564 51.90 10.27 5.23
N ALA A 565 53.00 10.75 4.65
CA ALA A 565 53.30 10.51 3.25
C ALA A 565 53.76 9.06 3.06
N ALA A 566 53.14 8.37 2.10
CA ALA A 566 53.51 7.02 1.71
C ALA A 566 54.30 7.06 0.39
N SER A 567 55.60 6.77 0.46
CA SER A 567 56.50 6.78 -0.70
C SER A 567 56.07 5.79 -1.79
N GLU A 568 55.44 4.69 -1.38
CA GLU A 568 54.87 3.64 -2.23
C GLU A 568 53.73 4.18 -3.11
N PHE A 569 53.15 5.32 -2.75
CA PHE A 569 52.02 5.96 -3.44
C PHE A 569 52.38 7.31 -4.07
N GLY A 570 53.67 7.55 -4.34
CA GLY A 570 54.13 8.82 -4.91
C GLY A 570 53.94 9.99 -3.93
N ASP A 571 54.21 9.75 -2.64
CA ASP A 571 54.09 10.69 -1.52
C ASP A 571 52.66 11.19 -1.23
N LYS A 572 51.63 10.48 -1.74
CA LYS A 572 50.24 10.66 -1.28
C LYS A 572 50.15 10.44 0.24
N LEU A 573 49.25 11.19 0.87
CA LEU A 573 48.99 11.03 2.30
C LEU A 573 48.11 9.80 2.58
N VAL A 574 48.35 9.17 3.72
CA VAL A 574 47.51 8.09 4.28
C VAL A 574 47.17 8.45 5.72
N ALA A 575 45.99 8.04 6.20
CA ALA A 575 45.67 8.15 7.62
C ALA A 575 46.53 7.16 8.41
N ASN A 576 47.06 7.58 9.55
CA ASN A 576 47.80 6.75 10.49
C ASN A 576 47.08 6.77 11.85
N PHE A 577 46.57 5.61 12.23
CA PHE A 577 45.91 5.35 13.51
C PHE A 577 46.89 4.62 14.43
N ASP A 578 46.98 5.08 15.67
CA ASP A 578 47.97 4.68 16.67
C ASP A 578 47.43 3.67 17.71
N GLY A 579 46.27 3.07 17.46
CA GLY A 579 45.55 2.27 18.46
C GLY A 579 44.79 3.09 19.49
N ALA A 580 44.66 4.41 19.29
CA ALA A 580 43.87 5.32 20.14
C ALA A 580 43.21 6.47 19.36
N SER A 581 43.14 6.36 18.02
CA SER A 581 42.55 7.36 17.14
C SER A 581 41.78 6.72 15.99
N CYS A 582 40.73 7.40 15.52
CA CYS A 582 39.83 6.92 14.45
C CYS A 582 39.03 8.10 13.84
N TYR A 583 38.25 7.80 12.82
CA TYR A 583 37.19 8.68 12.32
C TYR A 583 35.83 7.99 12.42
N GLY A 584 34.82 8.69 12.94
CA GLY A 584 33.43 8.25 12.99
C GLY A 584 32.55 9.04 12.01
N TYR A 585 31.61 8.37 11.38
CA TYR A 585 30.67 8.91 10.40
C TYR A 585 29.25 8.66 10.89
N GLY A 586 28.46 9.72 11.07
CA GLY A 586 27.07 9.58 11.56
C GLY A 586 26.16 9.01 10.48
N PHE A 587 25.56 7.86 10.72
CA PHE A 587 24.62 7.18 9.81
C PHE A 587 23.17 7.35 10.29
N ALA A 588 22.22 7.22 9.37
CA ALA A 588 20.79 7.16 9.66
C ALA A 588 20.25 5.72 9.49
N GLN A 589 19.01 5.48 9.93
CA GLN A 589 18.36 4.17 9.77
C GLN A 589 18.23 3.80 8.28
N GLU A 590 17.90 4.78 7.45
CA GLU A 590 17.72 4.63 6.00
C GLU A 590 19.00 4.21 5.27
N ASP A 591 20.18 4.50 5.85
CA ASP A 591 21.45 4.06 5.29
C ASP A 591 21.65 2.55 5.53
N TYR A 592 21.29 2.05 6.72
CA TYR A 592 21.30 0.61 7.01
C TYR A 592 20.26 -0.15 6.21
N ASP A 593 19.08 0.43 5.96
CA ASP A 593 18.03 -0.20 5.15
C ASP A 593 18.53 -0.48 3.72
N LYS A 594 19.36 0.42 3.15
CA LYS A 594 20.00 0.20 1.84
C LYS A 594 21.07 -0.89 1.87
N LEU A 595 21.76 -1.08 3.00
CA LEU A 595 22.83 -2.06 3.19
C LEU A 595 22.31 -3.44 3.64
N ALA A 596 21.02 -3.54 3.96
CA ALA A 596 20.40 -4.72 4.57
C ALA A 596 20.49 -5.97 3.69
N GLY A 597 20.31 -5.79 2.37
CA GLY A 597 20.31 -6.89 1.39
C GLY A 597 21.65 -7.13 0.70
N SER A 598 22.53 -6.13 0.63
CA SER A 598 23.83 -6.26 -0.04
C SER A 598 24.78 -5.12 0.34
N VAL A 599 26.06 -5.42 0.45
CA VAL A 599 27.11 -4.44 0.74
C VAL A 599 28.47 -4.89 0.22
N THR A 600 29.26 -3.95 -0.32
CA THR A 600 30.68 -4.14 -0.65
C THR A 600 31.52 -3.13 0.11
N ARG A 601 32.53 -3.60 0.85
CA ARG A 601 33.50 -2.74 1.58
C ARG A 601 34.89 -2.95 1.02
N GLU A 602 35.52 -1.88 0.56
CA GLU A 602 36.84 -1.88 -0.06
C GLU A 602 37.81 -1.06 0.80
N LEU A 603 38.97 -1.62 1.11
CA LEU A 603 40.01 -0.98 1.92
C LEU A 603 41.38 -1.20 1.29
N LEU A 604 42.21 -0.15 1.26
CA LEU A 604 43.65 -0.29 1.09
C LEU A 604 44.33 0.05 2.41
N VAL A 605 44.83 -0.97 3.09
CA VAL A 605 45.24 -0.92 4.50
C VAL A 605 46.60 -1.55 4.73
N LYS A 606 47.33 -1.04 5.71
CA LYS A 606 48.58 -1.59 6.24
C LYS A 606 48.52 -1.59 7.76
N PHE A 607 48.38 -2.75 8.37
CA PHE A 607 48.41 -2.88 9.82
C PHE A 607 49.83 -2.58 10.32
N ASN A 608 49.97 -1.64 11.26
CA ASN A 608 51.28 -1.26 11.79
C ASN A 608 51.83 -2.37 12.69
N GLU A 609 50.95 -2.94 13.53
CA GLU A 609 51.21 -4.07 14.41
C GLU A 609 49.94 -4.92 14.59
N LEU A 610 50.11 -6.20 14.91
CA LEU A 610 49.01 -7.07 15.35
C LEU A 610 48.86 -6.97 16.87
N PRO A 611 47.63 -7.04 17.42
CA PRO A 611 47.42 -6.91 18.86
C PRO A 611 48.01 -8.12 19.62
N ASP A 612 48.68 -7.87 20.74
CA ASP A 612 49.23 -8.95 21.60
C ASP A 612 48.14 -9.89 22.16
N SER A 613 46.91 -9.40 22.29
CA SER A 613 45.73 -10.16 22.74
C SER A 613 44.42 -9.44 22.38
N GLY A 614 43.33 -10.22 22.29
CA GLY A 614 42.01 -9.73 21.90
C GLY A 614 41.91 -9.45 20.41
N TYR A 615 40.84 -8.76 20.03
CA TYR A 615 40.56 -8.31 18.67
C TYR A 615 40.59 -6.77 18.59
N ARG A 616 40.65 -6.25 17.37
CA ARG A 616 40.54 -4.83 17.02
C ARG A 616 39.70 -4.69 15.75
N ASP A 617 39.10 -3.53 15.57
CA ASP A 617 38.20 -3.24 14.47
C ASP A 617 38.78 -2.18 13.55
N ILE A 618 38.70 -2.45 12.24
CA ILE A 618 39.30 -1.58 11.22
C ILE A 618 38.24 -0.76 10.47
N PHE A 619 37.04 -1.31 10.29
CA PHE A 619 35.95 -0.63 9.64
C PHE A 619 34.62 -1.22 10.08
N SER A 620 33.94 -0.54 11.01
CA SER A 620 32.93 -1.17 11.84
C SER A 620 31.83 -0.23 12.33
N SER A 621 30.66 -0.82 12.52
CA SER A 621 29.54 -0.31 13.32
C SER A 621 28.80 -1.51 13.91
N GLY A 622 29.43 -2.24 14.83
CA GLY A 622 28.89 -3.45 15.46
C GLY A 622 28.63 -3.26 16.95
N GLU A 623 27.37 -3.34 17.39
CA GLU A 623 27.02 -3.39 18.82
C GLU A 623 25.75 -4.25 19.00
N GLY A 624 25.94 -5.49 19.43
CA GLY A 624 24.90 -6.52 19.58
C GLY A 624 24.33 -7.06 18.26
N VAL A 625 24.20 -6.19 17.26
CA VAL A 625 23.98 -6.41 15.82
C VAL A 625 24.76 -5.31 15.07
N GLY A 626 24.82 -5.35 13.76
CA GLY A 626 25.51 -4.39 12.91
C GLY A 626 26.48 -5.07 11.96
N HIS A 627 27.49 -4.32 11.55
CA HIS A 627 28.42 -4.73 10.52
C HIS A 627 29.84 -4.42 10.97
N TRP A 628 30.74 -5.39 10.92
CA TRP A 628 32.12 -5.14 11.34
C TRP A 628 33.14 -5.98 10.59
N ILE A 629 34.34 -5.41 10.52
CA ILE A 629 35.56 -6.07 10.07
C ILE A 629 36.56 -5.97 11.21
N GLU A 630 36.85 -7.10 11.83
CA GLU A 630 37.78 -7.20 12.96
C GLU A 630 39.00 -8.06 12.62
N TYR A 631 40.05 -7.94 13.41
CA TYR A 631 41.24 -8.76 13.30
C TYR A 631 41.89 -9.04 14.66
N ASP A 632 42.63 -10.13 14.76
CA ASP A 632 43.26 -10.58 16.01
C ASP A 632 44.80 -10.71 15.92
N GLY A 633 45.41 -11.06 17.05
CA GLY A 633 46.86 -11.24 17.17
C GLY A 633 47.44 -12.42 16.40
N SER A 634 46.60 -13.31 15.87
CA SER A 634 47.04 -14.42 15.01
C SER A 634 47.29 -13.99 13.56
N GLY A 635 46.83 -12.80 13.19
CA GLY A 635 46.85 -12.32 11.80
C GLY A 635 45.63 -12.81 11.01
N THR A 636 44.52 -13.11 11.68
CA THR A 636 43.25 -13.43 11.01
C THR A 636 42.35 -12.21 11.03
N LEU A 637 41.84 -11.83 9.86
CA LEU A 637 40.78 -10.84 9.66
C LEU A 637 39.45 -11.56 9.44
N TYR A 638 38.40 -11.03 10.04
CA TYR A 638 37.07 -11.59 10.04
C TYR A 638 36.09 -10.58 9.47
N HIS A 639 35.36 -10.99 8.44
CA HIS A 639 34.20 -10.30 7.95
C HIS A 639 32.96 -10.98 8.50
N TYR A 640 32.33 -10.38 9.51
CA TYR A 640 31.17 -10.96 10.18
C TYR A 640 29.85 -10.65 9.48
N GLY A 641 28.97 -11.65 9.49
CA GLY A 641 27.53 -11.46 9.41
C GLY A 641 26.99 -10.83 10.68
N ASN A 642 25.77 -10.32 10.60
CA ASN A 642 25.06 -9.62 11.66
C ASN A 642 24.88 -10.42 12.97
N ASN A 643 24.90 -11.76 12.88
CA ASN A 643 24.66 -12.65 14.02
C ASN A 643 25.88 -12.80 14.98
N GLY A 644 27.02 -12.19 14.65
CA GLY A 644 28.24 -12.19 15.46
C GLY A 644 28.93 -13.54 15.63
N SER A 645 28.64 -14.51 14.76
CA SER A 645 29.27 -15.84 14.81
C SER A 645 29.66 -16.37 13.43
N THR A 646 28.88 -16.07 12.39
CA THR A 646 29.21 -16.44 11.01
C THR A 646 30.14 -15.39 10.42
N CYS A 647 31.29 -15.79 9.91
CA CYS A 647 32.23 -14.90 9.26
C CYS A 647 33.00 -15.61 8.14
N ALA A 648 33.36 -14.83 7.11
CA ALA A 648 34.38 -15.20 6.14
C ALA A 648 35.72 -14.60 6.58
N THR A 649 36.83 -15.26 6.29
CA THR A 649 38.14 -14.94 6.88
C THR A 649 39.24 -14.70 5.85
N ALA A 650 40.25 -13.91 6.23
CA ALA A 650 41.47 -13.77 5.46
C ALA A 650 42.71 -13.66 6.36
N GLN A 651 43.85 -14.17 5.88
CA GLN A 651 45.13 -13.97 6.56
C GLN A 651 45.71 -12.60 6.21
N ILE A 652 46.13 -11.85 7.23
CA ILE A 652 46.72 -10.52 7.15
C ILE A 652 48.12 -10.49 7.76
N GLU A 653 48.92 -9.51 7.34
CA GLU A 653 50.32 -9.36 7.78
C GLU A 653 50.61 -7.91 8.19
N ALA A 654 51.25 -7.73 9.35
CA ALA A 654 51.71 -6.40 9.78
C ALA A 654 52.85 -5.90 8.88
N GLY A 655 52.87 -4.60 8.61
CA GLY A 655 53.90 -3.95 7.81
C GLY A 655 53.76 -4.14 6.30
N VAL A 656 52.69 -4.77 5.81
CA VAL A 656 52.41 -4.99 4.38
C VAL A 656 51.14 -4.25 3.98
N TRP A 657 51.14 -3.59 2.82
CA TRP A 657 49.93 -3.02 2.22
C TRP A 657 49.10 -4.13 1.58
N MET A 658 47.81 -4.18 1.90
CA MET A 658 46.86 -5.15 1.37
C MET A 658 45.62 -4.43 0.86
N HIS A 659 45.13 -4.88 -0.29
CA HIS A 659 43.80 -4.52 -0.77
C HIS A 659 42.81 -5.57 -0.27
N LEU A 660 41.84 -5.15 0.54
CA LEU A 660 40.83 -6.02 1.11
C LEU A 660 39.46 -5.60 0.58
N VAL A 661 38.70 -6.57 0.07
CA VAL A 661 37.29 -6.37 -0.29
C VAL A 661 36.44 -7.39 0.45
N CYS A 662 35.46 -6.91 1.21
CA CYS A 662 34.48 -7.74 1.92
C CYS A 662 33.10 -7.52 1.31
N THR A 663 32.46 -8.56 0.79
CA THR A 663 31.14 -8.46 0.14
C THR A 663 30.09 -9.33 0.83
N PHE A 664 28.86 -8.86 0.77
CA PHE A 664 27.65 -9.60 1.11
C PHE A 664 26.60 -9.32 0.04
N ASP A 665 25.98 -10.35 -0.53
CA ASP A 665 25.03 -10.24 -1.65
C ASP A 665 23.59 -10.66 -1.29
N GLY A 666 23.30 -10.83 0.00
CA GLY A 666 22.02 -11.36 0.49
C GLY A 666 22.05 -12.86 0.78
N SER A 667 23.07 -13.57 0.29
CA SER A 667 23.18 -15.03 0.38
C SER A 667 24.54 -15.55 0.85
N ALA A 668 25.62 -14.80 0.67
CA ALA A 668 26.97 -15.21 1.07
C ALA A 668 27.85 -14.02 1.48
N LEU A 669 28.71 -14.24 2.47
CA LEU A 669 29.82 -13.37 2.85
C LEU A 669 31.07 -13.79 2.08
N ARG A 670 31.81 -12.84 1.52
CA ARG A 670 33.08 -13.10 0.84
C ARG A 670 34.17 -12.16 1.30
N VAL A 671 35.41 -12.65 1.36
CA VAL A 671 36.60 -11.83 1.58
C VAL A 671 37.59 -12.06 0.45
N TYR A 672 38.01 -10.97 -0.16
CA TYR A 672 39.03 -10.92 -1.18
C TYR A 672 40.28 -10.24 -0.64
N ARG A 673 41.44 -10.77 -0.98
CA ARG A 673 42.75 -10.17 -0.71
C ARG A 673 43.49 -10.01 -2.03
N ASP A 674 43.95 -8.79 -2.28
CA ASP A 674 44.74 -8.44 -3.45
C ASP A 674 44.11 -8.90 -4.77
N GLY A 675 42.78 -8.69 -4.89
CA GLY A 675 41.99 -9.04 -6.08
C GLY A 675 41.55 -10.50 -6.19
N ALA A 676 41.98 -11.38 -5.27
CA ALA A 676 41.63 -12.81 -5.30
C ALA A 676 40.68 -13.18 -4.15
N LEU A 677 39.68 -14.01 -4.44
CA LEU A 677 38.78 -14.58 -3.44
C LEU A 677 39.57 -15.50 -2.48
N VAL A 678 39.49 -15.22 -1.19
CA VAL A 678 40.18 -15.99 -0.14
C VAL A 678 39.22 -16.95 0.56
N ASP A 679 38.02 -16.48 0.88
CA ASP A 679 37.02 -17.25 1.63
C ASP A 679 35.60 -16.80 1.28
N GLU A 680 34.68 -17.75 1.34
CA GLU A 680 33.25 -17.57 1.06
C GLU A 680 32.43 -18.43 2.03
N VAL A 681 31.42 -17.81 2.65
CA VAL A 681 30.56 -18.46 3.64
C VAL A 681 29.10 -18.12 3.35
N GLU A 682 28.25 -19.14 3.21
CA GLU A 682 26.80 -18.96 3.08
C GLU A 682 26.23 -18.21 4.29
N TYR A 683 25.40 -17.20 4.02
CA TYR A 683 24.79 -16.34 5.01
C TYR A 683 23.49 -15.74 4.43
N ALA A 684 22.34 -16.23 4.88
CA ALA A 684 21.02 -15.85 4.36
C ALA A 684 20.20 -15.03 5.38
N GLU A 685 20.87 -14.14 6.12
CA GLU A 685 20.23 -13.21 7.04
C GLU A 685 20.47 -11.76 6.58
N SER A 686 19.45 -10.90 6.69
CA SER A 686 19.60 -9.48 6.37
C SER A 686 20.42 -8.74 7.44
N TYR A 687 21.22 -7.80 6.98
CA TYR A 687 21.91 -6.86 7.85
C TYR A 687 20.92 -5.87 8.51
N GLN A 688 21.27 -5.39 9.70
CA GLN A 688 20.46 -4.49 10.52
C GLN A 688 21.34 -3.38 11.07
N ALA A 689 20.72 -2.25 11.44
CA ALA A 689 21.39 -1.20 12.19
C ALA A 689 21.91 -1.73 13.54
N PRO A 690 23.05 -1.22 14.03
CA PRO A 690 23.59 -1.59 15.34
C PRO A 690 22.67 -1.14 16.47
N ARG A 691 22.85 -1.67 17.68
CA ARG A 691 22.13 -1.19 18.88
C ARG A 691 22.73 0.09 19.48
N ALA A 692 23.79 0.61 18.89
CA ALA A 692 24.42 1.86 19.26
C ALA A 692 23.43 3.03 19.15
N ASN A 693 23.54 4.02 20.03
CA ASN A 693 22.79 5.28 19.90
C ASN A 693 23.67 6.48 20.29
N PRO A 694 24.05 7.34 19.33
CA PRO A 694 23.64 7.37 17.93
C PRO A 694 24.30 6.28 17.07
N TYR A 695 23.80 6.07 15.83
CA TYR A 695 24.47 5.21 14.86
C TYR A 695 25.71 5.88 14.28
N VAL A 696 26.88 5.26 14.48
CA VAL A 696 28.17 5.77 14.00
C VAL A 696 28.95 4.65 13.33
N TRP A 697 29.38 4.89 12.10
CA TRP A 697 30.31 4.00 11.40
C TRP A 697 31.74 4.49 11.58
N TYR A 698 32.62 3.61 12.02
CA TYR A 698 34.01 3.95 12.32
C TYR A 698 34.98 3.42 11.27
N ILE A 699 35.93 4.27 10.88
CA ILE A 699 37.19 3.87 10.25
C ILE A 699 38.26 3.89 11.33
N GLY A 700 38.81 2.71 11.63
CA GLY A 700 39.88 2.48 12.58
C GLY A 700 39.45 2.13 14.01
N ALA A 701 38.16 1.91 14.25
CA ALA A 701 37.58 1.53 15.54
C ALA A 701 36.23 0.81 15.31
N ASP A 702 35.54 0.48 16.41
CA ASP A 702 34.16 0.02 16.49
C ASP A 702 33.29 0.97 17.33
N THR A 703 31.97 0.81 17.28
CA THR A 703 31.00 1.54 18.10
C THR A 703 30.66 0.75 19.36
N ASP A 704 30.38 1.43 20.47
CA ASP A 704 29.72 0.85 21.64
C ASP A 704 28.21 1.19 21.68
N GLY A 705 27.52 0.77 22.75
CA GLY A 705 26.09 1.05 22.96
C GLY A 705 25.71 2.52 23.04
N ASP A 706 26.64 3.40 23.43
CA ASP A 706 26.43 4.84 23.54
C ASP A 706 26.88 5.59 22.26
N GLY A 707 27.25 4.85 21.20
CA GLY A 707 27.74 5.42 19.94
C GLY A 707 29.16 5.97 20.04
N GLU A 708 29.93 5.57 21.05
CA GLU A 708 31.31 5.98 21.26
C GLU A 708 32.29 4.96 20.66
N ALA A 709 33.51 5.42 20.36
CA ALA A 709 34.52 4.60 19.73
C ALA A 709 35.21 3.62 20.70
N GLN A 710 35.33 2.35 20.31
CA GLN A 710 36.03 1.28 21.02
C GLN A 710 36.88 0.41 20.07
N CYS A 711 37.59 -0.59 20.62
CA CYS A 711 38.34 -1.60 19.83
C CYS A 711 39.34 -1.05 18.78
N TRP A 712 39.97 0.07 19.09
CA TRP A 712 40.87 0.87 18.23
C TRP A 712 42.00 0.11 17.53
N SER A 713 42.05 0.20 16.20
CA SER A 713 43.11 -0.37 15.36
C SER A 713 44.41 0.46 15.36
N ASN A 714 45.53 -0.23 15.16
CA ASN A 714 46.84 0.38 14.88
C ASN A 714 47.21 0.09 13.42
N ALA A 715 46.83 0.99 12.51
CA ALA A 715 46.92 0.78 11.07
C ALA A 715 47.07 2.08 10.29
N LYS A 716 47.61 1.95 9.09
CA LYS A 716 47.59 2.98 8.05
C LYS A 716 46.54 2.64 7.02
N ILE A 717 45.73 3.62 6.65
CA ILE A 717 44.66 3.44 5.65
C ILE A 717 44.82 4.50 4.57
N ALA A 718 44.87 4.06 3.32
CA ALA A 718 44.97 4.94 2.17
C ALA A 718 43.58 5.45 1.73
N PHE A 719 42.60 4.54 1.70
CA PHE A 719 41.20 4.84 1.45
C PHE A 719 40.29 3.73 1.99
N VAL A 720 39.02 4.06 2.16
CA VAL A 720 37.92 3.13 2.42
C VAL A 720 36.72 3.52 1.56
N ASN A 721 36.10 2.54 0.92
CA ASN A 721 34.81 2.70 0.26
C ASN A 721 33.80 1.67 0.77
N MET A 722 32.54 2.07 0.85
CA MET A 722 31.41 1.17 1.07
C MET A 722 30.36 1.44 0.01
N TYR A 723 29.82 0.37 -0.56
CA TYR A 723 28.80 0.42 -1.61
C TYR A 723 27.56 -0.36 -1.18
N TYR A 724 26.39 0.15 -1.58
CA TYR A 724 25.11 -0.57 -1.56
C TYR A 724 24.66 -0.89 -3.00
N GLY A 725 23.58 -1.65 -3.15
CA GLY A 725 23.11 -2.15 -4.45
C GLY A 725 23.78 -3.49 -4.81
N THR A 726 24.04 -3.76 -6.08
CA THR A 726 24.71 -4.99 -6.52
C THR A 726 26.06 -5.15 -5.84
N ALA A 727 26.28 -6.27 -5.14
CA ALA A 727 27.57 -6.60 -4.56
C ALA A 727 28.63 -6.81 -5.64
N ALA A 728 29.88 -6.44 -5.36
CA ALA A 728 30.99 -6.70 -6.28
C ALA A 728 31.22 -8.21 -6.44
N ASP A 729 31.25 -8.66 -7.69
CA ASP A 729 31.69 -10.00 -8.07
C ASP A 729 33.21 -10.05 -8.30
N ASP A 730 33.74 -11.23 -8.62
CA ASP A 730 35.18 -11.44 -8.85
C ASP A 730 35.77 -10.48 -9.90
N ALA A 731 35.02 -10.17 -10.95
CA ALA A 731 35.47 -9.28 -12.02
C ALA A 731 35.53 -7.82 -11.55
N ALA A 732 34.50 -7.36 -10.83
CA ALA A 732 34.49 -6.04 -10.22
C ALA A 732 35.61 -5.89 -9.18
N VAL A 733 35.86 -6.91 -8.36
CA VAL A 733 36.94 -6.91 -7.37
C VAL A 733 38.32 -6.88 -8.05
N ALA A 734 38.53 -7.61 -9.15
CA ALA A 734 39.77 -7.55 -9.91
C ALA A 734 40.04 -6.13 -10.46
N GLN A 735 38.99 -5.43 -10.91
CA GLN A 735 39.11 -4.03 -11.36
C GLN A 735 39.38 -3.06 -10.21
N MET A 736 38.76 -3.27 -9.05
CA MET A 736 39.06 -2.53 -7.81
C MET A 736 40.54 -2.70 -7.45
N TYR A 737 41.04 -3.94 -7.46
CA TYR A 737 42.45 -4.23 -7.19
C TYR A 737 43.40 -3.54 -8.17
N ALA A 738 43.11 -3.59 -9.48
CA ALA A 738 43.97 -2.94 -10.49
C ALA A 738 44.14 -1.42 -10.25
N LYS A 739 43.15 -0.76 -9.64
CA LYS A 739 43.19 0.66 -9.25
C LYS A 739 43.80 0.90 -7.87
N ALA A 740 43.82 -0.11 -7.00
CA ALA A 740 44.29 0.00 -5.62
C ALA A 740 45.69 -0.58 -5.40
N ALA A 741 46.18 -1.41 -6.32
CA ALA A 741 47.41 -2.16 -6.14
C ALA A 741 48.61 -1.25 -5.85
N VAL A 742 49.52 -1.74 -5.01
CA VAL A 742 50.82 -1.11 -4.82
C VAL A 742 51.74 -1.67 -5.89
N CYS A 743 52.13 -0.85 -6.87
CA CYS A 743 52.90 -1.32 -8.02
C CYS A 743 54.01 -0.36 -8.42
N THR A 744 54.98 -0.87 -9.18
CA THR A 744 56.04 -0.08 -9.82
C THR A 744 55.86 -0.15 -11.33
N ILE A 745 55.74 1.00 -11.99
CA ILE A 745 55.69 1.06 -13.46
C ILE A 745 57.07 0.75 -14.02
N GLU A 746 57.12 -0.13 -15.02
CA GLU A 746 58.32 -0.38 -15.81
C GLU A 746 58.33 0.59 -17.00
N PRO A 747 59.26 1.57 -17.05
CA PRO A 747 59.32 2.51 -18.14
C PRO A 747 59.51 1.80 -19.49
N PRO A 748 58.75 2.17 -20.54
CA PRO A 748 59.00 1.66 -21.88
C PRO A 748 60.38 2.12 -22.37
N ALA A 749 60.92 1.43 -23.39
CA ALA A 749 62.20 1.82 -24.00
C ALA A 749 62.14 3.26 -24.57
N ASP A 750 63.28 3.96 -24.57
CA ASP A 750 63.37 5.38 -24.99
C ASP A 750 62.85 5.65 -26.42
N ASP A 751 62.87 4.65 -27.30
CA ASP A 751 62.40 4.71 -28.68
C ASP A 751 60.96 4.19 -28.88
N ALA A 752 60.30 3.72 -27.82
CA ALA A 752 58.99 3.06 -27.90
C ALA A 752 57.88 3.97 -28.46
N PHE A 753 58.03 5.29 -28.31
CA PHE A 753 57.02 6.25 -28.79
C PHE A 753 57.10 6.53 -30.29
N GLY A 754 58.19 6.18 -30.98
CA GLY A 754 58.35 6.43 -32.41
C GLY A 754 58.20 7.91 -32.81
N GLU A 755 57.77 8.14 -34.07
CA GLU A 755 57.55 9.47 -34.66
C GLU A 755 56.09 9.60 -35.17
N PRO A 756 55.12 9.89 -34.29
CA PRO A 756 53.72 10.09 -34.69
C PRO A 756 53.51 11.32 -35.58
N GLU A 757 52.56 11.26 -36.52
CA GLU A 757 52.19 12.36 -37.43
C GLU A 757 50.77 12.87 -37.17
N VAL A 758 50.56 14.18 -37.37
CA VAL A 758 49.21 14.79 -37.31
C VAL A 758 48.28 14.13 -38.34
N GLY A 759 47.08 13.75 -37.90
CA GLY A 759 46.04 13.17 -38.74
C GLY A 759 46.13 11.65 -38.94
N VAL A 760 47.11 10.98 -38.34
CA VAL A 760 47.28 9.51 -38.42
C VAL A 760 46.97 8.89 -37.05
N LEU A 761 46.25 7.75 -37.03
CA LEU A 761 46.01 7.00 -35.78
C LEU A 761 47.34 6.55 -35.18
N TYR A 762 47.65 7.10 -34.02
CA TYR A 762 48.82 6.75 -33.24
C TYR A 762 48.43 5.81 -32.10
N THR A 763 49.14 4.70 -32.00
CA THR A 763 48.94 3.70 -30.94
C THR A 763 50.02 3.90 -29.88
N LEU A 764 49.59 4.08 -28.63
CA LEU A 764 50.48 4.28 -27.50
C LEU A 764 51.18 2.96 -27.12
N PRO A 765 52.45 3.03 -26.66
CA PRO A 765 53.10 1.88 -26.06
C PRO A 765 52.27 1.28 -24.92
N THR A 766 52.13 -0.04 -24.91
CA THR A 766 51.59 -0.73 -23.73
C THR A 766 52.64 -0.71 -22.64
N VAL A 767 52.29 -0.17 -21.48
CA VAL A 767 53.16 -0.08 -20.31
C VAL A 767 52.58 -0.97 -19.21
N MET A 768 53.42 -1.80 -18.62
CA MET A 768 53.05 -2.66 -17.50
C MET A 768 53.65 -2.14 -16.20
N ALA A 769 52.97 -2.43 -15.11
CA ALA A 769 53.45 -2.25 -13.76
C ALA A 769 53.48 -3.61 -13.07
N THR A 770 54.48 -3.81 -12.23
CA THR A 770 54.62 -5.02 -11.41
C THR A 770 54.13 -4.69 -10.01
N ASP A 771 53.14 -5.42 -9.51
CA ASP A 771 52.67 -5.28 -8.13
C ASP A 771 53.60 -5.97 -7.11
N VAL A 772 53.31 -5.79 -5.83
CA VAL A 772 54.07 -6.40 -4.72
C VAL A 772 54.04 -7.93 -4.70
N ASN A 773 53.07 -8.54 -5.39
CA ASN A 773 52.91 -9.98 -5.55
C ASN A 773 53.48 -10.50 -6.89
N SER A 774 54.20 -9.64 -7.63
CA SER A 774 54.76 -9.90 -8.97
C SER A 774 53.71 -10.10 -10.07
N ALA A 775 52.44 -9.74 -9.84
CA ALA A 775 51.45 -9.72 -10.89
C ALA A 775 51.66 -8.50 -11.81
N GLN A 776 51.29 -8.68 -13.08
CA GLN A 776 51.42 -7.66 -14.10
C GLN A 776 50.10 -6.91 -14.22
N ILE A 777 50.13 -5.61 -13.94
CA ILE A 777 48.98 -4.70 -14.05
C ILE A 777 49.27 -3.74 -15.19
N GLN A 778 48.37 -3.64 -16.15
CA GLN A 778 48.56 -2.69 -17.24
C GLN A 778 48.35 -1.25 -16.77
N ALA A 779 49.31 -0.37 -17.06
CA ALA A 779 49.20 1.05 -16.77
C ALA A 779 48.31 1.74 -17.83
N VAL A 780 47.42 2.60 -17.37
CA VAL A 780 46.49 3.36 -18.21
C VAL A 780 47.12 4.71 -18.59
N PRO A 781 47.28 5.02 -19.89
CA PRO A 781 47.80 6.30 -20.32
C PRO A 781 46.76 7.42 -20.28
N THR A 782 47.23 8.64 -20.01
CA THR A 782 46.53 9.89 -20.29
C THR A 782 47.45 10.78 -21.11
N VAL A 783 46.94 11.41 -22.17
CA VAL A 783 47.75 12.24 -23.06
C VAL A 783 47.29 13.69 -22.99
N THR A 784 48.25 14.62 -22.92
CA THR A 784 48.02 16.06 -22.98
C THR A 784 48.73 16.62 -24.21
N ALA A 785 47.99 17.38 -25.01
CA ALA A 785 48.48 18.05 -26.20
C ALA A 785 49.37 19.27 -25.85
N PRO A 786 50.13 19.81 -26.82
CA PRO A 786 51.05 20.92 -26.58
C PRO A 786 50.39 22.21 -26.07
N ASP A 787 49.10 22.39 -26.35
CA ASP A 787 48.29 23.52 -25.87
C ASP A 787 47.71 23.32 -24.46
N GLY A 788 48.00 22.17 -23.83
CA GLY A 788 47.52 21.81 -22.49
C GLY A 788 46.17 21.09 -22.47
N THR A 789 45.56 20.78 -23.63
CA THR A 789 44.30 20.05 -23.69
C THR A 789 44.49 18.54 -23.48
N GLN A 790 43.56 17.91 -22.75
CA GLN A 790 43.50 16.45 -22.63
C GLN A 790 43.05 15.83 -23.95
N VAL A 791 43.72 14.76 -24.37
CA VAL A 791 43.41 14.03 -25.60
C VAL A 791 42.57 12.80 -25.26
N GLU A 792 41.42 12.66 -25.90
CA GLU A 792 40.62 11.44 -25.78
C GLU A 792 41.31 10.26 -26.46
N LEU A 793 41.41 9.15 -25.74
CA LEU A 793 41.98 7.91 -26.23
C LEU A 793 40.86 6.94 -26.63
N SER A 794 41.09 6.24 -27.73
CA SER A 794 40.25 5.15 -28.23
C SER A 794 40.92 3.80 -27.96
N LEU A 795 40.10 2.78 -27.73
CA LEU A 795 40.56 1.39 -27.66
C LEU A 795 40.83 0.87 -29.07
N VAL A 796 42.04 0.39 -29.32
CA VAL A 796 42.46 -0.18 -30.60
C VAL A 796 42.36 -1.70 -30.50
N GLN A 797 41.28 -2.30 -31.02
CA GLN A 797 41.14 -3.76 -31.02
C GLN A 797 42.10 -4.42 -32.03
N GLY A 798 42.98 -5.29 -31.54
CA GLY A 798 43.71 -6.23 -32.37
C GLY A 798 42.79 -7.36 -32.84
N SER A 799 42.86 -7.73 -34.12
CA SER A 799 42.14 -8.86 -34.67
C SER A 799 42.58 -10.18 -34.02
N GLY A 800 41.78 -10.70 -33.07
CA GLY A 800 41.87 -12.08 -32.57
C GLY A 800 42.31 -12.29 -31.12
N ALA A 801 41.83 -11.50 -30.17
CA ALA A 801 42.22 -11.57 -28.76
C ALA A 801 41.10 -12.11 -27.84
N SER A 802 41.49 -12.90 -26.83
CA SER A 802 40.64 -13.38 -25.73
C SER A 802 40.62 -12.36 -24.58
N GLU A 803 39.71 -12.48 -23.61
CA GLU A 803 39.53 -11.56 -22.45
C GLU A 803 40.77 -11.34 -21.55
N GLN A 804 41.92 -11.94 -21.86
CA GLN A 804 43.18 -11.81 -21.13
C GLN A 804 44.29 -11.02 -21.86
N ASP A 805 44.03 -10.45 -23.04
CA ASP A 805 45.04 -9.70 -23.79
C ASP A 805 45.09 -8.21 -23.40
N ALA A 806 46.29 -7.65 -23.31
CA ALA A 806 46.52 -6.25 -22.92
C ALA A 806 45.78 -5.24 -23.83
N VAL A 807 45.11 -4.28 -23.21
CA VAL A 807 44.26 -3.29 -23.87
C VAL A 807 45.11 -2.21 -24.55
N THR A 808 45.02 -2.05 -25.87
CA THR A 808 45.86 -1.06 -26.56
C THR A 808 45.12 0.26 -26.73
N TYR A 809 45.76 1.38 -26.37
CA TYR A 809 45.20 2.74 -26.47
C TYR A 809 45.76 3.47 -27.68
N GLY A 810 44.94 4.26 -28.36
CA GLY A 810 45.39 5.10 -29.47
C GLY A 810 44.54 6.34 -29.67
N PHE A 811 45.09 7.33 -30.37
CA PHE A 811 44.38 8.56 -30.72
C PHE A 811 44.91 9.11 -32.04
N ILE A 812 44.16 10.03 -32.66
CA ILE A 812 44.61 10.74 -33.86
C ILE A 812 45.10 12.13 -33.41
N PRO A 813 46.42 12.42 -33.47
CA PRO A 813 46.92 13.74 -33.10
C PRO A 813 46.38 14.81 -34.05
N THR A 814 45.87 15.91 -33.51
CA THR A 814 45.30 17.03 -34.29
C THR A 814 46.24 18.24 -34.40
N MET A 815 47.33 18.24 -33.63
CA MET A 815 48.30 19.33 -33.55
C MET A 815 49.72 18.77 -33.56
N GLU A 816 50.66 19.45 -34.22
CA GLU A 816 52.09 19.13 -34.15
C GLU A 816 52.70 19.65 -32.84
N GLY A 817 53.75 19.01 -32.36
CA GLY A 817 54.50 19.46 -31.18
C GLY A 817 54.60 18.42 -30.07
N CYS A 818 55.12 18.86 -28.92
CA CYS A 818 55.47 18.01 -27.79
C CYS A 818 54.21 17.64 -26.98
N HIS A 819 53.77 16.40 -27.06
CA HIS A 819 52.71 15.84 -26.23
C HIS A 819 53.32 15.24 -24.98
N SER A 820 52.61 15.30 -23.86
CA SER A 820 52.97 14.56 -22.65
C SER A 820 52.02 13.39 -22.45
N VAL A 821 52.56 12.22 -22.13
CA VAL A 821 51.79 11.06 -21.69
C VAL A 821 52.11 10.79 -20.22
N THR A 822 51.08 10.49 -19.43
CA THR A 822 51.21 10.00 -18.06
C THR A 822 50.54 8.64 -17.97
N TYR A 823 51.32 7.59 -17.72
CA TYR A 823 50.84 6.26 -17.39
C TYR A 823 50.58 6.18 -15.90
N THR A 824 49.41 5.67 -15.52
CA THR A 824 49.02 5.45 -14.12
C THR A 824 48.69 3.98 -13.92
N ALA A 825 49.20 3.37 -12.85
CA ALA A 825 48.88 2.01 -12.46
C ALA A 825 48.71 1.95 -10.94
N GLY A 826 47.81 1.07 -10.48
CA GLY A 826 47.54 0.90 -9.07
C GLY A 826 47.13 2.21 -8.38
N TYR A 827 47.36 2.30 -7.08
CA TYR A 827 46.88 3.44 -6.29
C TYR A 827 47.67 4.73 -6.51
N GLY A 828 48.95 4.64 -6.87
CA GLY A 828 49.82 5.84 -6.93
C GLY A 828 51.01 5.76 -7.86
N ALA A 829 51.21 4.66 -8.60
CA ALA A 829 52.31 4.57 -9.52
C ALA A 829 52.02 5.44 -10.75
N THR A 830 52.91 6.39 -11.02
CA THR A 830 52.83 7.23 -12.20
C THR A 830 54.18 7.28 -12.90
N TRP A 831 54.15 7.26 -14.22
CA TRP A 831 55.32 7.48 -15.05
C TRP A 831 54.93 8.37 -16.21
N ALA A 832 55.65 9.47 -16.38
CA ALA A 832 55.37 10.45 -17.41
C ALA A 832 56.54 10.57 -18.38
N ALA A 833 56.20 10.75 -19.65
CA ALA A 833 57.14 11.05 -20.71
C ALA A 833 56.56 12.07 -21.68
N THR A 834 57.44 12.64 -22.49
CA THR A 834 57.06 13.53 -23.58
C THR A 834 57.51 12.95 -24.91
N PHE A 835 56.65 13.02 -25.92
CA PHE A 835 56.95 12.57 -27.28
C PHE A 835 56.52 13.65 -28.30
N ALA A 836 57.24 13.74 -29.41
CA ALA A 836 56.99 14.76 -30.43
C ALA A 836 56.08 14.20 -31.53
N VAL A 837 55.01 14.93 -31.85
CA VAL A 837 54.18 14.68 -33.04
C VAL A 837 54.65 15.59 -34.16
N ALA A 838 54.99 15.01 -35.31
CA ALA A 838 55.41 15.72 -36.51
C ALA A 838 54.22 16.28 -37.30
N ALA A 839 54.45 17.36 -38.05
CA ALA A 839 53.49 17.89 -39.02
C ALA A 839 53.03 16.79 -39.99
N ALA A 840 51.78 16.84 -40.44
CA ALA A 840 51.29 15.95 -41.48
C ALA A 840 52.20 16.03 -42.71
N SER A 841 52.70 14.88 -43.19
CA SER A 841 53.58 14.83 -44.36
C SER A 841 52.89 15.44 -45.59
N THR A 842 53.44 16.54 -46.12
CA THR A 842 52.99 17.13 -47.40
C THR A 842 53.62 16.37 -48.58
N THR A 843 53.47 15.06 -48.64
CA THR A 843 53.66 14.34 -49.90
C THR A 843 52.35 14.38 -50.65
N GLY A 844 52.17 15.45 -51.44
CA GLY A 844 51.11 15.50 -52.45
C GLY A 844 51.25 14.35 -53.44
N PRO A 845 50.16 13.91 -54.09
CA PRO A 845 50.19 12.83 -55.05
C PRO A 845 51.13 13.19 -56.21
N ASP A 846 51.90 12.20 -56.67
CA ASP A 846 52.79 12.31 -57.83
C ASP A 846 52.13 13.09 -58.98
N GLU A 847 52.80 14.15 -59.45
CA GLU A 847 52.42 14.81 -60.69
C GLU A 847 52.53 13.83 -61.87
N PRO A 848 51.50 13.73 -62.73
CA PRO A 848 51.55 12.87 -63.90
C PRO A 848 52.45 13.49 -64.97
N THR A 849 53.36 12.67 -65.50
CA THR A 849 54.16 13.00 -66.68
C THR A 849 53.24 13.23 -67.88
N THR A 850 53.41 14.37 -68.54
CA THR A 850 52.76 14.72 -69.80
C THR A 850 53.33 13.91 -70.97
N ASP A 851 52.47 13.19 -71.68
CA ASP A 851 52.71 12.76 -73.06
C ASP A 851 51.62 13.42 -73.94
N PRO A 852 52.00 14.21 -74.96
CA PRO A 852 51.04 14.95 -75.78
C PRO A 852 50.75 14.21 -77.09
N ASP A 853 49.47 13.98 -77.39
CA ASP A 853 48.94 13.96 -78.76
C ASP A 853 47.40 13.88 -78.74
N ASP A 854 46.79 15.05 -78.92
CA ASP A 854 45.77 15.42 -79.93
C ASP A 854 45.13 14.31 -80.81
N PRO A 855 43.96 14.48 -81.47
CA PRO A 855 42.82 15.41 -81.26
C PRO A 855 41.43 14.72 -81.39
N THR A 856 40.39 15.56 -81.30
CA THR A 856 39.10 15.52 -82.02
C THR A 856 37.86 14.98 -81.30
N GLY A 857 36.84 15.85 -81.23
CA GLY A 857 35.46 15.41 -81.50
C GLY A 857 34.35 15.90 -80.57
N ASP A 858 34.20 17.21 -80.43
CA ASP A 858 32.98 17.92 -80.00
C ASP A 858 31.77 17.63 -80.95
N PRO A 859 30.56 18.20 -80.75
CA PRO A 859 29.50 18.03 -79.74
C PRO A 859 28.20 17.45 -80.36
N ASP A 860 27.14 17.24 -79.57
CA ASP A 860 25.75 17.69 -79.89
C ASP A 860 24.71 17.20 -78.86
N ASP A 861 24.07 18.17 -78.20
CA ASP A 861 22.80 18.12 -77.46
C ASP A 861 21.74 18.77 -78.39
N PRO A 862 20.46 18.30 -78.53
CA PRO A 862 19.44 18.55 -77.51
C PRO A 862 18.24 17.55 -77.42
N GLY A 863 17.67 17.45 -76.21
CA GLY A 863 16.23 17.66 -76.02
C GLY A 863 15.25 16.46 -76.00
N ALA A 864 14.89 16.09 -74.77
CA ALA A 864 13.53 15.80 -74.25
C ALA A 864 12.71 14.60 -74.77
N GLY A 865 12.35 13.70 -73.84
CA GLY A 865 11.24 12.77 -73.98
C GLY A 865 11.18 11.74 -72.84
N ASP A 866 10.25 11.94 -71.91
CA ASP A 866 9.99 11.17 -70.69
C ASP A 866 10.04 9.64 -70.81
N ASN A 867 10.81 8.98 -69.93
CA ASN A 867 10.32 7.87 -69.08
C ASN A 867 11.37 7.40 -68.06
N GLN A 868 10.93 7.30 -66.80
CA GLN A 868 11.47 6.50 -65.70
C GLN A 868 12.94 6.73 -65.27
N GLY A 869 13.10 7.38 -64.11
CA GLY A 869 14.32 7.33 -63.30
C GLY A 869 13.96 7.51 -61.84
N GLY A 870 13.96 6.41 -61.07
CA GLY A 870 14.04 6.46 -59.62
C GLY A 870 15.45 6.89 -59.23
N THR A 871 15.54 7.80 -58.26
CA THR A 871 16.81 8.35 -57.77
C THR A 871 17.34 7.59 -56.58
N ASP A 872 18.66 7.42 -56.64
CA ASP A 872 19.63 6.96 -55.64
C ASP A 872 19.36 7.39 -54.19
N ASP A 873 19.69 6.52 -53.23
CA ASP A 873 21.03 6.51 -52.60
C ASP A 873 21.12 5.36 -51.59
N GLY A 874 22.34 4.83 -51.40
CA GLY A 874 22.70 4.25 -50.11
C GLY A 874 23.08 2.77 -50.08
N ASN A 875 24.30 2.52 -50.54
CA ASN A 875 25.31 1.75 -49.80
C ASN A 875 25.16 0.22 -49.64
N GLN A 876 26.22 -0.42 -50.14
CA GLN A 876 26.91 -1.61 -49.63
C GLN A 876 26.29 -3.01 -49.72
N ASP A 877 27.06 -3.80 -50.48
CA ASP A 877 27.53 -5.16 -50.23
C ASP A 877 26.52 -6.32 -50.31
N GLY A 878 26.65 -6.98 -51.46
CA GLY A 878 26.15 -8.32 -51.69
C GLY A 878 26.90 -9.38 -50.87
N SER A 879 26.11 -10.12 -50.11
CA SER A 879 25.82 -11.54 -50.32
C SER A 879 26.96 -12.55 -50.57
N GLY A 880 26.95 -13.57 -49.69
CA GLY A 880 27.51 -14.91 -49.89
C GLY A 880 27.55 -15.67 -48.56
N SER A 881 26.42 -16.18 -48.04
CA SER A 881 26.00 -17.60 -48.18
C SER A 881 27.13 -18.57 -47.79
N GLY A 882 27.10 -19.23 -46.64
CA GLY A 882 26.16 -20.32 -46.30
C GLY A 882 26.69 -21.64 -46.89
N ASP A 883 26.64 -22.81 -46.29
CA ASP A 883 26.10 -23.35 -45.06
C ASP A 883 26.75 -24.75 -44.95
N GLY A 884 26.92 -25.26 -43.73
CA GLY A 884 27.73 -26.44 -43.45
C GLY A 884 27.27 -27.21 -42.22
N GLY A 885 25.98 -27.52 -42.14
CA GLY A 885 25.46 -28.87 -41.86
C GLY A 885 26.03 -29.66 -40.67
N SER A 886 25.15 -29.83 -39.69
CA SER A 886 25.27 -30.63 -38.47
C SER A 886 25.32 -32.16 -38.64
N GLY A 887 25.82 -32.83 -37.60
CA GLY A 887 25.21 -34.03 -37.00
C GLY A 887 25.82 -35.39 -37.33
N ASN A 888 26.31 -36.12 -36.32
CA ASN A 888 25.49 -37.09 -35.55
C ASN A 888 26.33 -38.14 -34.77
N GLN A 889 25.95 -38.33 -33.50
CA GLN A 889 25.84 -39.57 -32.71
C GLN A 889 27.01 -40.47 -32.26
N GLY A 890 26.91 -40.82 -30.97
CA GLY A 890 27.03 -42.18 -30.41
C GLY A 890 27.93 -42.24 -29.17
N GLY A 891 27.56 -42.77 -27.99
CA GLY A 891 26.38 -43.52 -27.55
C GLY A 891 26.71 -44.32 -26.27
N SER A 892 25.77 -44.27 -25.31
CA SER A 892 25.21 -45.34 -24.44
C SER A 892 26.04 -46.21 -23.46
N GLY A 893 25.54 -46.26 -22.21
CA GLY A 893 25.30 -47.47 -21.39
C GLY A 893 26.31 -47.76 -20.27
N SER A 894 25.99 -48.25 -19.06
CA SER A 894 24.74 -48.76 -18.43
C SER A 894 24.97 -49.07 -16.93
N ASP A 895 23.86 -49.33 -16.21
CA ASP A 895 23.69 -50.13 -14.96
C ASP A 895 24.04 -49.48 -13.60
N GLY A 896 23.28 -49.64 -12.49
CA GLY A 896 22.05 -50.38 -12.18
C GLY A 896 21.88 -50.59 -10.65
N ALA A 897 20.62 -50.80 -10.21
CA ALA A 897 20.12 -51.32 -8.92
C ALA A 897 20.29 -50.45 -7.64
N GLY A 898 19.39 -50.40 -6.65
CA GLY A 898 18.11 -51.05 -6.31
C GLY A 898 17.60 -50.37 -5.01
N GLY A 899 16.32 -50.05 -4.87
CA GLY A 899 15.35 -50.85 -4.09
C GLY A 899 15.59 -50.85 -2.57
N ASN A 900 14.78 -50.10 -1.79
CA ASN A 900 14.23 -50.63 -0.54
C ASN A 900 12.97 -49.89 -0.06
N GLN A 901 11.94 -50.68 0.24
CA GLN A 901 10.76 -50.34 1.04
C GLN A 901 11.04 -50.67 2.51
N GLY A 902 10.35 -49.98 3.43
CA GLY A 902 10.16 -50.35 4.83
C GLY A 902 9.53 -49.16 5.55
N GLY A 903 8.28 -49.16 6.01
CA GLY A 903 7.61 -50.23 6.74
C GLY A 903 7.77 -49.96 8.23
N SER A 904 6.87 -49.17 8.83
CA SER A 904 6.76 -49.06 10.29
C SER A 904 5.67 -50.00 10.80
N ASP A 905 6.12 -51.09 11.42
CA ASP A 905 5.28 -52.01 12.17
C ASP A 905 4.88 -51.40 13.52
N ARG A 906 3.66 -51.76 13.94
CA ARG A 906 3.12 -51.62 15.30
C ARG A 906 4.01 -52.32 16.33
N ILE A 907 4.08 -51.78 17.56
CA ILE A 907 3.94 -52.51 18.85
C ILE A 907 3.81 -51.51 20.01
N ASP A 908 2.62 -51.54 20.63
CA ASP A 908 2.34 -51.61 22.08
C ASP A 908 2.60 -50.42 23.03
N PRO A 909 1.53 -49.75 23.51
CA PRO A 909 1.56 -48.86 24.67
C PRO A 909 1.19 -49.64 25.94
N ASP A 910 2.18 -50.22 26.62
CA ASP A 910 2.03 -50.65 28.02
C ASP A 910 3.41 -50.83 28.68
N LYS A 911 3.97 -49.73 29.23
CA LYS A 911 4.84 -49.80 30.41
C LYS A 911 4.62 -48.63 31.36
N LEU A 912 3.97 -49.00 32.45
CA LEU A 912 3.86 -48.35 33.75
C LEU A 912 5.20 -47.95 34.37
N ALA A 913 5.11 -46.86 35.15
CA ALA A 913 5.81 -46.55 36.40
C ALA A 913 7.33 -46.32 36.35
N ASP A 914 7.82 -45.20 36.89
CA ASP A 914 7.99 -45.05 38.34
C ASP A 914 8.38 -43.61 38.75
N ALA A 915 8.07 -43.36 40.02
CA ALA A 915 8.31 -42.31 40.99
C ALA A 915 9.37 -41.21 40.80
N GLY A 916 9.04 -40.08 41.46
CA GLY A 916 9.99 -39.19 42.16
C GLY A 916 9.49 -37.75 42.15
N ASN A 917 8.45 -37.37 42.91
CA ASN A 917 8.54 -36.83 44.28
C ASN A 917 9.90 -36.16 44.60
N ASP A 918 9.92 -34.84 44.75
CA ASP A 918 10.09 -34.32 46.10
C ASP A 918 9.50 -32.92 46.32
N SER A 919 9.12 -32.75 47.57
CA SER A 919 8.29 -31.70 48.16
C SER A 919 9.10 -30.65 48.89
N THR A 920 8.37 -29.65 49.44
CA THR A 920 8.66 -28.75 50.57
C THR A 920 8.86 -27.29 50.16
N GLY A 921 8.28 -26.27 50.81
CA GLY A 921 7.38 -26.14 51.96
C GLY A 921 7.04 -24.63 52.05
N ALA A 922 5.77 -24.25 52.22
CA ALA A 922 5.12 -23.98 53.51
C ALA A 922 5.37 -22.58 54.13
N ASN A 923 4.25 -21.98 54.55
CA ASN A 923 4.03 -20.84 55.45
C ASN A 923 4.28 -19.43 54.88
N GLY A 924 3.40 -18.44 55.04
CA GLY A 924 2.17 -18.35 55.82
C GLY A 924 2.04 -16.94 56.43
N ASN A 925 0.78 -16.50 56.52
CA ASN A 925 0.23 -15.55 57.49
C ASN A 925 0.16 -14.03 57.15
N GLN A 926 -1.11 -13.62 56.95
CA GLN A 926 -1.83 -12.49 57.57
C GLN A 926 -1.28 -11.04 57.54
N GLY A 927 -2.12 -10.16 56.97
CA GLY A 927 -2.86 -9.21 57.80
C GLY A 927 -2.55 -7.72 57.62
N GLY A 928 -3.53 -6.97 57.12
CA GLY A 928 -3.98 -5.73 57.78
C GLY A 928 -3.58 -4.37 57.19
N SER A 929 -4.62 -3.61 56.83
CA SER A 929 -4.81 -2.15 57.00
C SER A 929 -4.21 -1.15 55.98
N LEU A 930 -5.15 -0.45 55.31
CA LEU A 930 -5.12 0.95 54.85
C LEU A 930 -4.85 1.92 56.05
N PRO A 931 -4.55 3.25 55.91
CA PRO A 931 -4.97 4.14 54.81
C PRO A 931 -4.10 5.41 54.49
N LYS A 932 -4.61 6.21 53.54
CA LYS A 932 -4.61 7.71 53.43
C LYS A 932 -3.52 8.48 52.63
N THR A 933 -4.07 9.19 51.62
CA THR A 933 -3.90 10.61 51.21
C THR A 933 -2.65 11.06 50.45
N ALA A 934 -2.83 11.47 49.18
CA ALA A 934 -2.63 12.85 48.70
C ALA A 934 -3.10 13.02 47.23
N ASP A 935 -4.10 13.88 47.00
CA ASP A 935 -4.25 14.71 45.78
C ASP A 935 -3.32 15.95 45.92
N PRO A 936 -2.97 16.79 44.90
CA PRO A 936 -3.79 17.13 43.70
C PRO A 936 -3.03 17.47 42.36
N MET A 937 -3.83 17.69 41.30
CA MET A 937 -3.64 18.61 40.14
C MET A 937 -2.46 18.45 39.16
N GLY A 938 -2.78 18.33 37.86
CA GLY A 938 -1.91 18.77 36.76
C GLY A 938 -2.30 18.29 35.35
N ALA A 939 -3.08 19.11 34.63
CA ALA A 939 -3.13 19.33 33.16
C ALA A 939 -2.63 18.23 32.19
N VAL A 940 -3.51 17.67 31.35
CA VAL A 940 -3.81 18.08 29.95
C VAL A 940 -2.59 17.99 29.00
N THR A 941 -2.50 16.94 28.17
CA THR A 941 -2.42 16.98 26.68
C THR A 941 -2.21 15.59 26.06
N THR A 942 -3.05 15.27 25.07
CA THR A 942 -2.79 14.61 23.77
C THR A 942 -2.20 13.19 23.68
N ALA A 943 -3.01 12.26 23.14
CA ALA A 943 -2.65 11.16 22.21
C ALA A 943 -4.01 10.56 21.75
N VAL A 944 -4.54 10.70 20.52
CA VAL A 944 -4.05 10.32 19.18
C VAL A 944 -2.98 9.22 19.21
N GLY A 945 -3.38 8.02 18.79
CA GLY A 945 -2.49 6.94 18.39
C GLY A 945 -2.47 5.74 19.33
N ALA A 946 -3.28 4.71 19.03
CA ALA A 946 -2.89 3.29 19.10
C ALA A 946 -4.13 2.38 18.91
N MET A 947 -4.34 1.86 17.69
CA MET A 947 -4.85 0.50 17.51
C MET A 947 -4.18 -0.11 16.27
N ALA A 948 -2.99 -0.65 16.50
CA ALA A 948 -2.39 -1.68 15.67
C ALA A 948 -1.88 -2.76 16.63
N ALA A 949 -2.63 -3.85 16.75
CA ALA A 949 -2.17 -5.19 17.09
C ALA A 949 -3.42 -6.06 17.34
N VAL A 950 -3.67 -7.01 16.44
CA VAL A 950 -3.75 -8.45 16.74
C VAL A 950 -4.12 -9.12 15.42
N ALA A 951 -3.11 -9.70 14.77
CA ALA A 951 -3.27 -10.81 13.85
C ALA A 951 -2.41 -11.96 14.39
N THR A 952 -3.01 -13.15 14.38
CA THR A 952 -2.43 -14.50 14.30
C THR A 952 -2.99 -15.42 15.38
N VAL A 953 -4.03 -16.20 15.03
CA VAL A 953 -4.01 -17.67 15.09
C VAL A 953 -5.01 -18.17 14.05
N ALA A 954 -4.54 -18.90 13.05
CA ALA A 954 -5.40 -19.67 12.15
C ALA A 954 -5.02 -21.16 12.20
N LEU A 955 -6.09 -21.96 12.05
CA LEU A 955 -6.20 -23.33 11.53
C LEU A 955 -6.13 -24.52 12.50
N GLY A 956 -7.25 -25.25 12.50
CA GLY A 956 -7.38 -26.59 13.08
C GLY A 956 -8.74 -27.25 12.86
N ALA A 957 -8.94 -27.79 11.65
CA ALA A 957 -9.74 -28.98 11.29
C ALA A 957 -11.26 -28.87 11.00
N ALA A 958 -11.58 -29.13 9.72
CA ALA A 958 -12.85 -29.62 9.21
C ALA A 958 -13.10 -31.10 9.57
N GLY A 959 -14.36 -31.48 9.70
CA GLY A 959 -14.82 -32.87 9.86
C GLY A 959 -16.22 -33.08 9.26
N ALA A 960 -16.30 -34.00 8.31
CA ALA A 960 -17.42 -34.23 7.39
C ALA A 960 -18.55 -35.17 7.90
N LEU A 961 -19.72 -35.03 7.27
CA LEU A 961 -20.76 -36.03 6.90
C LEU A 961 -21.15 -37.16 7.88
N SER A 962 -22.47 -37.36 8.09
CA SER A 962 -23.24 -38.53 7.56
C SER A 962 -24.65 -38.74 8.18
N LYS A 963 -25.63 -38.98 7.29
CA LYS A 963 -26.95 -39.65 7.42
C LYS A 963 -27.13 -40.74 8.51
N LYS A 964 -28.35 -40.80 9.07
CA LYS A 964 -29.26 -41.99 9.18
C LYS A 964 -30.54 -41.60 9.94
N LEU A 965 -31.73 -41.50 9.32
CA LEU A 965 -32.71 -42.58 9.11
C LEU A 965 -32.71 -43.70 10.17
N GLY A 966 -33.77 -43.76 10.96
CA GLY A 966 -34.12 -44.86 11.87
C GLY A 966 -35.58 -44.76 12.32
N PHE A 967 -36.47 -45.42 11.57
CA PHE A 967 -37.83 -45.79 11.98
C PHE A 967 -37.82 -46.80 13.13
N ALA A 968 -38.89 -46.73 13.95
CA ALA A 968 -39.55 -47.77 14.78
C ALA A 968 -39.70 -47.32 16.24
N ASP A 969 -40.83 -47.48 16.95
CA ASP A 969 -42.21 -47.83 16.64
C ASP A 969 -43.02 -47.63 17.95
N SER A 970 -44.29 -47.23 17.81
CA SER A 970 -45.45 -47.51 18.69
C SER A 970 -45.50 -47.21 20.21
N ASN A 971 -46.65 -46.60 20.58
CA ASN A 971 -47.44 -46.65 21.84
C ASN A 971 -46.89 -45.87 23.06
N ASP A 972 -47.68 -45.15 23.88
CA ASP A 972 -49.12 -45.23 24.18
C ASP A 972 -49.59 -43.91 24.86
N SER A 973 -50.86 -43.59 24.64
CA SER A 973 -51.86 -42.85 25.46
C SER A 973 -51.50 -41.96 26.68
N GLN A 974 -52.21 -40.81 26.75
CA GLN A 974 -52.75 -40.07 27.94
C GLN A 974 -51.70 -39.53 28.94
N GLU A 975 -51.66 -38.25 29.35
CA GLU A 975 -52.67 -37.25 29.72
C GLU A 975 -52.25 -35.83 29.28
#